data_AF-A0A8S1SPS3-F1
#
_entry.id   AF-A0A8S1SPS3-F1
#
_cell.length_a   1.000
_cell.length_b   1.000
_cell.length_c   1.000
_cell.angle_alpha   90.00
_cell.angle_beta   90.00
_cell.angle_gamma   90.00
#
_symmetry.space_group_name_H-M   'P 1'
#
loop_
_entity.id
_entity.type
_entity.pdbx_description
1 polymer ?
#
loop_
_entity_poly.entity_id
_entity_poly.type
_entity_poly.pdbx_seq_one_letter_code
_entity_poly.pdbx_strand_id
1 'polypeptide(L)'
;MNNPSRFRQSSNTQSVNYLPAWKQNDSEERKKYQIILLPVTQPREDYIISSIYQMFNTQDIEVNKLIYYYFYKLKESGPHQFLTNKLYQVQQEELEFFIPQLVYILIKNDSPYLEKFITTLCNKSIALYQLIKWCWVSYSDRDRTDKNKMKRLQRIDDQFEQSMLTLHNDHSAVKIPNLQLKSYQSVVDLYLNNLIQMSLILKTYKPEDRKPKLKNFITRANVALEKYRLKHQEYYFCQGITVPFTMSKDQDVAVHSNLVVRIIEGECSCFNTKKRVPYRIVVETIDPHELKYKQPKKTANNSITNNRSIANLDDDTMEDFLQADLNQPNKQEIEKKMEELAKNRNKKEYSDLMKITQKKEPKKGMKMFKNIMSAVYLTKKEKATENEQDQELILQEQIMKNLQFQKQFTNAIEEEKFQKNRQRFNILFPEKTNERTQSCIPKLNSKYRQQGQRKDKNYWLRLYKENFKNGFRHKHKSIKQLTALGRVRFFKELLLFCPKQEEVLKKIYVHLQYDLIEKKLEKNKVDIHQDGIELHSKFGPWDELWEDRAEMIKRESPYQHFETYRLKPIIVKGGDDLRQELMTMQIIYKMYQAFQSHGLDMYVKAYEIIVVSASSGILEFCADTISIDGLKKKYPACKSLVHIYKEIFQQDFEEAQMRFIQSLASYSIISYLLQIKDRHNGNILIDSKGRIVHIDFGFILCISPGNLNFEKAPFKLTQEYIDLMNGRNSDLFLYYKNLMYRGFKALQGYVDEIIMIIEIMMQDSDLPCFERFDIKEFRDRFKEEASDEELQRYAEKLIDYSDNNWRTIQYDNFQRMTNGIMP
;
A
#
# COMPACT_ATOMS: atom_id res chain seq x y z
N MET A 1 68.41 21.35 27.34
CA MET A 1 68.97 20.26 28.18
C MET A 1 67.93 19.15 28.28
N ASN A 2 68.23 17.85 28.23
CA ASN A 2 69.34 17.11 27.62
C ASN A 2 68.92 15.61 27.53
N ASN A 3 69.36 14.91 26.47
CA ASN A 3 69.37 13.42 26.34
C ASN A 3 70.35 12.79 27.38
N PRO A 4 70.51 11.45 27.57
CA PRO A 4 70.25 10.28 26.68
C PRO A 4 69.44 9.12 27.39
N SER A 5 69.37 7.81 27.02
CA SER A 5 70.05 6.95 26.00
C SER A 5 69.27 5.65 25.64
N ARG A 6 69.45 5.15 24.40
CA ARG A 6 69.95 3.80 23.95
C ARG A 6 69.74 2.53 24.82
N PHE A 7 69.50 1.29 24.31
CA PHE A 7 69.29 0.71 22.95
C PHE A 7 68.85 -0.80 22.99
N ARG A 8 68.18 -1.28 21.93
CA ARG A 8 68.19 -2.66 21.29
C ARG A 8 67.38 -3.91 21.81
N GLN A 9 66.44 -4.33 20.94
CA GLN A 9 66.27 -5.64 20.23
C GLN A 9 65.56 -6.90 20.84
N SER A 10 64.58 -7.39 20.04
CA SER A 10 64.05 -8.79 19.90
C SER A 10 63.21 -9.36 21.07
N SER A 11 62.24 -10.30 20.91
CA SER A 11 61.83 -11.18 19.77
C SER A 11 60.32 -11.56 19.84
N ASN A 12 59.82 -12.29 18.82
CA ASN A 12 58.41 -12.74 18.65
C ASN A 12 57.86 -13.64 19.78
N THR A 13 56.52 -13.68 19.94
CA THR A 13 55.71 -14.93 19.98
C THR A 13 54.20 -14.63 19.81
N GLN A 14 53.44 -15.62 19.32
CA GLN A 14 52.05 -15.51 18.88
C GLN A 14 51.02 -15.75 20.01
N SER A 15 49.81 -15.22 19.86
CA SER A 15 48.64 -15.53 20.70
C SER A 15 47.78 -16.64 20.09
N VAL A 16 47.20 -17.50 20.94
CA VAL A 16 46.34 -18.63 20.56
C VAL A 16 44.88 -18.32 20.91
N ASN A 17 43.96 -18.52 19.97
CA ASN A 17 42.51 -18.46 20.18
C ASN A 17 41.95 -19.87 20.47
N TYR A 18 41.02 -19.96 21.42
CA TYR A 18 40.22 -21.17 21.67
C TYR A 18 38.90 -21.14 20.88
N LEU A 19 38.50 -22.29 20.33
CA LEU A 19 37.21 -22.55 19.69
C LEU A 19 36.42 -23.61 20.49
N PRO A 20 35.09 -23.52 20.64
CA PRO A 20 34.31 -24.52 21.39
C PRO A 20 34.03 -25.81 20.60
N ALA A 21 33.88 -26.92 21.31
CA ALA A 21 33.76 -28.26 20.74
C ALA A 21 32.31 -28.65 20.40
N TRP A 22 32.05 -28.94 19.12
CA TRP A 22 30.95 -29.81 18.65
C TRP A 22 31.27 -30.54 17.33
N LYS A 23 32.56 -30.67 16.98
CA LYS A 23 33.03 -31.47 15.83
C LYS A 23 33.91 -32.63 16.31
N GLN A 24 33.29 -33.74 16.68
CA GLN A 24 33.92 -35.07 16.66
C GLN A 24 32.83 -36.14 16.61
N ASN A 25 33.08 -37.18 15.83
CA ASN A 25 32.24 -38.36 15.57
C ASN A 25 30.95 -38.13 14.75
N ASP A 26 31.06 -38.30 13.43
CA ASP A 26 30.40 -39.42 12.72
C ASP A 26 30.83 -39.44 11.25
N SER A 27 31.48 -40.52 10.81
CA SER A 27 32.22 -40.56 9.52
C SER A 27 31.92 -41.74 8.60
N GLU A 28 30.91 -42.57 8.89
CA GLU A 28 30.60 -43.75 8.05
C GLU A 28 29.25 -43.69 7.31
N GLU A 29 28.20 -43.04 7.82
CA GLU A 29 26.88 -43.01 7.14
C GLU A 29 26.81 -42.14 5.87
N ARG A 30 27.78 -41.23 5.65
CA ARG A 30 27.78 -40.31 4.49
C ARG A 30 28.12 -40.97 3.14
N LYS A 31 28.28 -42.30 3.05
CA LYS A 31 28.70 -43.00 1.83
C LYS A 31 27.56 -43.52 0.93
N LYS A 32 26.28 -43.31 1.26
CA LYS A 32 25.15 -43.92 0.52
C LYS A 32 24.23 -42.98 -0.28
N TYR A 33 24.46 -41.66 -0.23
CA TYR A 33 23.71 -40.68 -1.05
C TYR A 33 24.68 -39.76 -1.80
N GLN A 34 25.01 -40.14 -3.03
CA GLN A 34 25.91 -39.39 -3.91
C GLN A 34 25.16 -38.92 -5.17
N ILE A 35 24.34 -37.87 -5.01
CA ILE A 35 24.05 -36.97 -6.11
C ILE A 35 25.25 -36.02 -6.26
N ILE A 36 25.60 -35.65 -7.48
CA ILE A 36 26.90 -35.10 -7.85
C ILE A 36 27.11 -33.69 -7.26
N LEU A 37 27.64 -33.63 -6.04
CA LEU A 37 28.39 -32.48 -5.54
C LEU A 37 29.82 -32.59 -6.09
N LEU A 38 30.17 -31.70 -7.02
CA LEU A 38 31.56 -31.56 -7.48
C LEU A 38 32.47 -31.25 -6.27
N PRO A 39 33.68 -31.84 -6.21
CA PRO A 39 34.55 -31.66 -5.06
C PRO A 39 35.00 -30.21 -4.95
N VAL A 40 34.85 -29.62 -3.76
CA VAL A 40 35.41 -28.30 -3.42
C VAL A 40 36.93 -28.45 -3.22
N THR A 41 37.66 -28.65 -4.31
CA THR A 41 39.00 -28.08 -4.42
C THR A 41 38.82 -26.56 -4.41
N GLN A 42 39.56 -25.84 -3.56
CA GLN A 42 39.53 -24.37 -3.57
C GLN A 42 39.75 -23.87 -5.00
N PRO A 43 38.76 -23.18 -5.62
CA PRO A 43 38.98 -22.57 -6.91
C PRO A 43 40.03 -21.49 -6.74
N ARG A 44 41.00 -21.40 -7.67
CA ARG A 44 41.83 -20.19 -7.78
C ARG A 44 40.88 -19.01 -8.00
N GLU A 45 41.08 -17.91 -7.28
CA GLU A 45 40.16 -16.76 -7.26
C GLU A 45 39.85 -16.24 -8.68
N ASP A 46 40.86 -16.28 -9.56
CA ASP A 46 40.78 -16.00 -10.99
C ASP A 46 39.62 -16.72 -11.70
N TYR A 47 39.34 -17.97 -11.34
CA TYR A 47 38.32 -18.80 -12.00
C TYR A 47 36.91 -18.35 -11.62
N ILE A 48 36.68 -17.99 -10.34
CA ILE A 48 35.41 -17.45 -9.86
C ILE A 48 35.16 -16.08 -10.47
N ILE A 49 36.20 -15.22 -10.52
CA ILE A 49 36.11 -13.91 -11.18
C ILE A 49 35.80 -14.09 -12.67
N SER A 50 36.41 -15.06 -13.35
CA SER A 50 36.10 -15.36 -14.76
C SER A 50 34.67 -15.86 -14.98
N SER A 51 34.13 -16.73 -14.12
CA SER A 51 32.76 -17.24 -14.25
C SER A 51 31.71 -16.18 -13.93
N ILE A 52 31.98 -15.31 -12.95
CA ILE A 52 31.17 -14.13 -12.67
C ILE A 52 31.21 -13.19 -13.87
N TYR A 53 32.40 -12.83 -14.36
CA TYR A 53 32.56 -11.92 -15.49
C TYR A 53 31.92 -12.45 -16.79
N GLN A 54 31.97 -13.76 -17.03
CA GLN A 54 31.23 -14.42 -18.12
C GLN A 54 29.72 -14.31 -17.91
N MET A 55 29.19 -14.74 -16.75
CA MET A 55 27.77 -14.65 -16.42
C MET A 55 27.22 -13.22 -16.60
N PHE A 56 27.96 -12.21 -16.15
CA PHE A 56 27.56 -10.80 -16.27
C PHE A 56 27.74 -10.18 -17.68
N ASN A 57 28.37 -10.88 -18.62
CA ASN A 57 28.50 -10.46 -20.01
C ASN A 57 27.62 -11.26 -20.99
N THR A 58 26.97 -12.34 -20.55
CA THR A 58 26.18 -13.23 -21.42
C THR A 58 24.66 -13.05 -21.39
N GLN A 59 24.11 -12.32 -20.41
CA GLN A 59 22.64 -12.14 -20.26
C GLN A 59 22.29 -10.75 -19.73
N ASP A 60 21.08 -10.29 -20.03
CA ASP A 60 20.43 -9.18 -19.31
C ASP A 60 20.20 -9.61 -17.87
N ILE A 61 20.85 -8.94 -16.92
CA ILE A 61 20.80 -9.31 -15.50
C ILE A 61 19.78 -8.44 -14.78
N GLU A 62 18.81 -9.12 -14.16
CA GLU A 62 17.85 -8.54 -13.24
C GLU A 62 18.56 -7.78 -12.11
N VAL A 63 18.04 -6.58 -11.84
CA VAL A 63 18.54 -5.64 -10.82
C VAL A 63 18.68 -6.31 -9.45
N ASN A 64 17.75 -7.23 -9.13
CA ASN A 64 17.76 -8.03 -7.92
C ASN A 64 19.09 -8.78 -7.76
N LYS A 65 19.47 -9.57 -8.77
CA LYS A 65 20.71 -10.36 -8.78
C LYS A 65 21.92 -9.43 -8.70
N LEU A 66 21.90 -8.31 -9.43
CA LEU A 66 22.96 -7.30 -9.40
C LEU A 66 23.18 -6.74 -7.99
N ILE A 67 22.12 -6.38 -7.27
CA ILE A 67 22.18 -5.87 -5.88
C ILE A 67 22.58 -6.96 -4.89
N TYR A 68 22.06 -8.18 -5.03
CA TYR A 68 22.44 -9.33 -4.22
C TYR A 68 23.96 -9.60 -4.33
N TYR A 69 24.49 -9.69 -5.55
CA TYR A 69 25.93 -9.84 -5.75
C TYR A 69 26.73 -8.64 -5.23
N TYR A 70 26.19 -7.42 -5.32
CA TYR A 70 26.82 -6.22 -4.72
C TYR A 70 27.00 -6.38 -3.20
N PHE A 71 25.94 -6.82 -2.51
CA PHE A 71 25.93 -7.06 -1.07
C PHE A 71 26.86 -8.21 -0.65
N TYR A 72 26.96 -9.29 -1.43
CA TYR A 72 27.81 -10.43 -1.07
C TYR A 72 29.29 -10.26 -1.43
N LYS A 73 29.62 -9.50 -2.48
CA LYS A 73 31.00 -9.30 -2.96
C LYS A 73 31.69 -8.06 -2.38
N LEU A 74 31.26 -7.59 -1.21
CA LEU A 74 31.70 -6.36 -0.53
C LEU A 74 33.20 -6.18 -0.24
N LYS A 75 34.07 -7.16 -0.54
CA LYS A 75 35.50 -7.14 -0.17
C LYS A 75 36.47 -7.02 -1.35
N GLU A 76 36.00 -7.09 -2.59
CA GLU A 76 36.85 -7.12 -3.79
C GLU A 76 36.59 -5.87 -4.66
N SER A 77 37.62 -5.04 -4.90
CA SER A 77 37.46 -3.75 -5.59
C SER A 77 37.08 -3.86 -7.08
N GLY A 78 37.61 -4.87 -7.78
CA GLY A 78 37.31 -5.13 -9.20
C GLY A 78 35.83 -5.45 -9.45
N PRO A 79 35.24 -6.44 -8.76
CA PRO A 79 33.82 -6.71 -8.80
C PRO A 79 32.94 -5.50 -8.47
N HIS A 80 33.31 -4.65 -7.51
CA HIS A 80 32.50 -3.44 -7.19
C HIS A 80 32.42 -2.47 -8.35
N GLN A 81 33.55 -2.17 -8.97
CA GLN A 81 33.59 -1.27 -10.13
C GLN A 81 32.75 -1.83 -11.27
N PHE A 82 32.84 -3.14 -11.51
CA PHE A 82 32.06 -3.82 -12.54
C PHE A 82 30.54 -3.78 -12.25
N LEU A 83 30.12 -4.13 -11.03
CA LEU A 83 28.70 -4.15 -10.65
C LEU A 83 28.13 -2.72 -10.61
N THR A 84 28.90 -1.72 -10.17
CA THR A 84 28.52 -0.30 -10.27
C THR A 84 28.36 0.14 -11.72
N ASN A 85 29.23 -0.27 -12.65
CA ASN A 85 29.07 0.03 -14.07
C ASN A 85 27.79 -0.58 -14.66
N LYS A 86 27.37 -1.76 -14.18
CA LYS A 86 26.07 -2.36 -14.53
C LYS A 86 24.90 -1.59 -13.92
N LEU A 87 24.99 -1.08 -12.68
CA LEU A 87 23.94 -0.26 -12.06
C LEU A 87 23.62 1.02 -12.88
N TYR A 88 24.60 1.60 -13.57
CA TYR A 88 24.37 2.72 -14.50
C TYR A 88 23.56 2.37 -15.75
N GLN A 89 23.38 1.07 -16.07
CA GLN A 89 22.62 0.59 -17.24
C GLN A 89 21.15 0.25 -16.91
N VAL A 90 20.77 0.30 -15.64
CA VAL A 90 19.43 -0.07 -15.14
C VAL A 90 18.43 1.08 -15.35
N GLN A 91 17.17 0.73 -15.65
CA GLN A 91 16.05 1.68 -15.72
C GLN A 91 15.86 2.42 -14.38
N GLN A 92 15.47 3.70 -14.44
CA GLN A 92 15.42 4.51 -13.23
C GLN A 92 14.34 4.04 -12.25
N GLU A 93 13.21 3.58 -12.76
CA GLU A 93 12.05 3.10 -11.99
C GLU A 93 12.40 1.84 -11.18
N GLU A 94 13.24 0.97 -11.74
CA GLU A 94 13.75 -0.22 -11.06
C GLU A 94 14.78 0.13 -10.00
N LEU A 95 15.65 1.12 -10.25
CA LEU A 95 16.57 1.66 -9.25
C LEU A 95 15.84 2.35 -8.10
N GLU A 96 14.80 3.15 -8.39
CA GLU A 96 13.99 3.87 -7.40
C GLU A 96 13.37 2.91 -6.38
N PHE A 97 12.89 1.75 -6.82
CA PHE A 97 12.40 0.70 -5.92
C PHE A 97 13.45 0.21 -4.92
N PHE A 98 14.73 0.18 -5.30
CA PHE A 98 15.84 -0.35 -4.48
C PHE A 98 16.70 0.72 -3.80
N ILE A 99 16.36 2.01 -3.88
CA ILE A 99 17.08 3.08 -3.16
C ILE A 99 17.23 2.79 -1.66
N PRO A 100 16.23 2.28 -0.91
CA PRO A 100 16.40 1.95 0.50
C PRO A 100 17.54 0.95 0.74
N GLN A 101 17.63 -0.10 -0.07
CA GLN A 101 18.67 -1.12 0.02
C GLN A 101 20.05 -0.57 -0.38
N LEU A 102 20.15 0.13 -1.51
CA LEU A 102 21.41 0.72 -1.99
C LEU A 102 21.98 1.73 -0.98
N VAL A 103 21.13 2.59 -0.43
CA VAL A 103 21.51 3.55 0.63
C VAL A 103 21.95 2.82 1.91
N TYR A 104 21.24 1.76 2.31
CA TYR A 104 21.60 0.96 3.47
C TYR A 104 22.97 0.30 3.32
N ILE A 105 23.25 -0.30 2.14
CA ILE A 105 24.55 -0.91 1.81
C ILE A 105 25.68 0.12 1.95
N LEU A 106 25.50 1.35 1.44
CA LEU A 106 26.51 2.41 1.53
C LEU A 106 26.75 2.91 2.97
N ILE A 107 25.70 2.93 3.81
CA ILE A 107 25.84 3.29 5.23
C ILE A 107 26.70 2.24 5.95
N LYS A 108 26.37 0.96 5.79
CA LYS A 108 27.02 -0.14 6.51
C LYS A 108 28.42 -0.48 5.97
N ASN A 109 28.65 -0.32 4.67
CA ASN A 109 29.85 -0.80 4.00
C ASN A 109 30.55 0.32 3.22
N ASP A 110 31.88 0.29 3.16
CA ASP A 110 32.65 1.31 2.44
C ASP A 110 32.88 0.91 0.98
N SER A 111 32.22 1.63 0.07
CA SER A 111 32.41 1.49 -1.38
C SER A 111 32.45 2.86 -2.04
N PRO A 112 33.62 3.32 -2.53
CA PRO A 112 33.72 4.59 -3.26
C PRO A 112 33.00 4.54 -4.62
N TYR A 113 32.78 3.34 -5.16
CA TYR A 113 32.01 3.14 -6.40
C TYR A 113 30.51 3.34 -6.17
N LEU A 114 29.96 2.78 -5.08
CA LEU A 114 28.56 2.99 -4.71
C LEU A 114 28.31 4.43 -4.25
N GLU A 115 29.25 5.02 -3.49
CA GLU A 115 29.24 6.45 -3.15
C GLU A 115 29.09 7.29 -4.43
N LYS A 116 30.00 7.14 -5.39
CA LYS A 116 29.95 7.88 -6.66
C LYS A 116 28.65 7.63 -7.44
N PHE A 117 28.15 6.40 -7.46
CA PHE A 117 26.88 6.06 -8.13
C PHE A 117 25.69 6.79 -7.50
N ILE A 118 25.49 6.66 -6.18
CA ILE A 118 24.40 7.32 -5.46
C ILE A 118 24.54 8.84 -5.53
N THR A 119 25.76 9.38 -5.40
CA THR A 119 26.03 10.81 -5.64
C THR A 119 25.64 11.23 -7.06
N THR A 120 25.86 10.39 -8.09
CA THR A 120 25.41 10.69 -9.47
C THR A 120 23.88 10.71 -9.57
N LEU A 121 23.17 9.80 -8.86
CA LEU A 121 21.71 9.80 -8.82
C LEU A 121 21.14 11.08 -8.19
N CYS A 122 21.78 11.63 -7.16
CA CYS A 122 21.41 12.93 -6.56
C CYS A 122 21.48 14.11 -7.56
N ASN A 123 22.26 14.00 -8.65
CA ASN A 123 22.34 15.02 -9.69
C ASN A 123 21.17 14.93 -10.69
N LYS A 124 20.49 13.77 -10.81
CA LYS A 124 19.46 13.55 -11.84
C LYS A 124 18.18 14.37 -11.61
N SER A 125 17.68 14.41 -10.38
CA SER A 125 16.47 15.18 -10.04
C SER A 125 16.40 15.52 -8.55
N ILE A 126 15.72 16.62 -8.24
CA ILE A 126 15.45 17.03 -6.85
C ILE A 126 14.68 15.93 -6.10
N ALA A 127 13.73 15.26 -6.76
CA ALA A 127 12.96 14.17 -6.15
C ALA A 127 13.85 12.98 -5.79
N LEU A 128 14.73 12.53 -6.70
CA LEU A 128 15.63 11.41 -6.42
C LEU A 128 16.64 11.76 -5.32
N TYR A 129 17.11 13.02 -5.27
CA TYR A 129 17.88 13.52 -4.13
C TYR A 129 17.10 13.45 -2.81
N GLN A 130 15.83 13.90 -2.74
CA GLN A 130 15.04 13.80 -1.49
C GLN A 130 14.87 12.33 -1.04
N LEU A 131 14.57 11.43 -1.97
CA LEU A 131 14.40 10.00 -1.67
C LEU A 131 15.69 9.40 -1.07
N ILE A 132 16.84 9.71 -1.67
CA ILE A 132 18.16 9.28 -1.18
C ILE A 132 18.47 9.94 0.18
N LYS A 133 18.31 11.26 0.31
CA LYS A 133 18.62 12.03 1.53
C LYS A 133 17.77 11.58 2.71
N TRP A 134 16.46 11.34 2.52
CA TRP A 134 15.61 10.88 3.62
C TRP A 134 15.87 9.42 3.99
N CYS A 135 16.14 8.53 3.02
CA CYS A 135 16.64 7.19 3.34
C CYS A 135 17.95 7.27 4.13
N TRP A 136 18.89 8.11 3.71
CA TRP A 136 20.19 8.30 4.35
C TRP A 136 20.06 8.78 5.80
N VAL A 137 19.25 9.82 6.04
CA VAL A 137 18.94 10.30 7.39
C VAL A 137 18.24 9.22 8.22
N SER A 138 17.29 8.50 7.65
CA SER A 138 16.49 7.47 8.35
C SER A 138 17.31 6.25 8.77
N TYR A 139 18.28 5.81 7.96
CA TYR A 139 19.09 4.62 8.23
C TYR A 139 20.43 4.93 8.91
N SER A 140 20.94 6.17 8.88
CA SER A 140 22.24 6.54 9.49
C SER A 140 22.17 6.97 10.96
N ASP A 141 20.98 7.20 11.52
CA ASP A 141 20.77 7.81 12.85
C ASP A 141 21.58 7.14 13.98
N ARG A 142 21.57 5.81 14.08
CA ARG A 142 22.38 5.06 15.06
C ARG A 142 23.88 5.15 14.81
N ASP A 143 24.31 5.05 13.54
CA ASP A 143 25.73 4.99 13.17
C ASP A 143 26.45 6.34 13.37
N ARG A 144 25.71 7.45 13.50
CA ARG A 144 26.22 8.77 13.93
C ARG A 144 26.77 8.80 15.37
N THR A 145 26.53 7.78 16.18
CA THR A 145 27.08 7.69 17.56
C THR A 145 28.57 7.33 17.61
N ASP A 146 29.12 6.70 16.57
CA ASP A 146 30.55 6.43 16.42
C ASP A 146 31.21 7.63 15.72
N LYS A 147 32.21 8.25 16.36
CA LYS A 147 32.90 9.46 15.85
C LYS A 147 33.58 9.26 14.49
N ASN A 148 34.06 8.06 14.18
CA ASN A 148 34.73 7.78 12.91
C ASN A 148 33.70 7.53 11.79
N LYS A 149 32.66 6.74 12.07
CA LYS A 149 31.53 6.57 11.16
C LYS A 149 30.84 7.91 10.88
N MET A 150 30.57 8.71 11.92
CA MET A 150 29.94 10.03 11.80
C MET A 150 30.70 10.96 10.84
N LYS A 151 32.04 11.00 10.88
CA LYS A 151 32.84 11.80 9.92
C LYS A 151 32.69 11.31 8.48
N ARG A 152 32.73 9.99 8.25
CA ARG A 152 32.50 9.38 6.93
C ARG A 152 31.09 9.69 6.42
N LEU A 153 30.09 9.51 7.29
CA LEU A 153 28.69 9.76 6.97
C LEU A 153 28.44 11.24 6.65
N GLN A 154 29.02 12.16 7.43
CA GLN A 154 28.90 13.60 7.14
C GLN A 154 29.55 13.95 5.80
N ARG A 155 30.75 13.44 5.50
CA ARG A 155 31.41 13.67 4.18
C ARG A 155 30.52 13.24 3.01
N ILE A 156 29.86 12.08 3.12
CA ILE A 156 28.98 11.56 2.07
C ILE A 156 27.67 12.38 2.00
N ASP A 157 27.13 12.80 3.14
CA ASP A 157 25.97 13.70 3.22
C ASP A 157 26.25 15.05 2.54
N ASP A 158 27.43 15.63 2.81
CA ASP A 158 27.93 16.85 2.16
C ASP A 158 28.11 16.65 0.65
N GLN A 159 28.59 15.48 0.19
CA GLN A 159 28.70 15.15 -1.23
C GLN A 159 27.35 15.02 -1.93
N PHE A 160 26.33 14.47 -1.27
CA PHE A 160 24.97 14.43 -1.81
C PHE A 160 24.41 15.84 -1.99
N GLU A 161 24.63 16.71 -1.00
CA GLU A 161 24.27 18.13 -1.12
C GLU A 161 25.03 18.81 -2.27
N GLN A 162 26.36 18.68 -2.36
CA GLN A 162 27.12 19.27 -3.47
C GLN A 162 26.69 18.74 -4.85
N SER A 163 26.28 17.48 -4.93
CA SER A 163 25.77 16.88 -6.17
C SER A 163 24.41 17.47 -6.58
N MET A 164 23.52 17.68 -5.62
CA MET A 164 22.25 18.38 -5.86
C MET A 164 22.48 19.85 -6.21
N LEU A 165 23.44 20.53 -5.58
CA LEU A 165 23.84 21.90 -5.94
C LEU A 165 24.49 22.03 -7.32
N THR A 166 24.97 20.91 -7.89
CA THR A 166 25.55 20.85 -9.25
C THR A 166 24.59 20.18 -10.25
N LEU A 167 23.30 20.09 -9.93
CA LEU A 167 22.27 19.44 -10.75
C LEU A 167 22.23 20.01 -12.19
N HIS A 168 22.61 19.18 -13.15
CA HIS A 168 22.64 19.53 -14.56
C HIS A 168 21.28 19.24 -15.21
N ASN A 169 20.45 20.28 -15.32
CA ASN A 169 19.28 20.23 -16.19
C ASN A 169 19.72 20.26 -17.68
N ASP A 170 19.87 19.09 -18.31
CA ASP A 170 20.12 18.97 -19.76
C ASP A 170 19.02 19.62 -20.64
N HIS A 171 17.89 19.99 -20.03
CA HIS A 171 16.73 20.62 -20.67
C HIS A 171 16.39 22.02 -20.10
N SER A 172 17.39 22.82 -19.69
CA SER A 172 17.15 24.24 -19.43
C SER A 172 18.32 25.15 -19.82
N ALA A 173 18.01 26.21 -20.57
CA ALA A 173 18.93 27.32 -20.87
C ALA A 173 19.33 28.16 -19.64
N VAL A 174 18.77 27.87 -18.46
CA VAL A 174 19.04 28.56 -17.19
C VAL A 174 19.70 27.58 -16.23
N LYS A 175 20.96 27.84 -15.84
CA LYS A 175 21.58 27.17 -14.70
C LYS A 175 20.95 27.70 -13.41
N ILE A 176 20.53 26.81 -12.53
CA ILE A 176 19.97 27.20 -11.23
C ILE A 176 21.13 27.60 -10.31
N PRO A 177 21.11 28.77 -9.64
CA PRO A 177 22.15 29.14 -8.69
C PRO A 177 22.16 28.23 -7.46
N ASN A 178 23.34 27.76 -7.03
CA ASN A 178 23.50 26.87 -5.87
C ASN A 178 22.88 27.45 -4.59
N LEU A 179 22.99 28.77 -4.37
CA LEU A 179 22.38 29.45 -3.22
C LEU A 179 20.86 29.25 -3.18
N GLN A 180 20.21 29.24 -4.35
CA GLN A 180 18.76 29.07 -4.47
C GLN A 180 18.33 27.63 -4.17
N LEU A 181 19.08 26.63 -4.68
CA LEU A 181 18.84 25.22 -4.36
C LEU A 181 19.03 24.93 -2.87
N LYS A 182 20.05 25.53 -2.23
CA LYS A 182 20.26 25.41 -0.78
C LYS A 182 19.13 26.06 0.01
N SER A 183 18.71 27.27 -0.38
CA SER A 183 17.55 27.95 0.23
C SER A 183 16.27 27.12 0.09
N TYR A 184 16.02 26.56 -1.10
CA TYR A 184 14.89 25.68 -1.37
C TYR A 184 14.89 24.43 -0.48
N GLN A 185 16.05 23.77 -0.33
CA GLN A 185 16.15 22.59 0.54
C GLN A 185 15.76 22.90 1.98
N SER A 186 16.28 23.99 2.55
CA SER A 186 15.92 24.44 3.90
C SER A 186 14.42 24.66 4.05
N VAL A 187 13.75 25.20 3.01
CA VAL A 187 12.29 25.41 3.01
C VAL A 187 11.53 24.08 2.91
N VAL A 188 11.98 23.13 2.10
CA VAL A 188 11.37 21.78 2.00
C VAL A 188 11.45 21.05 3.34
N ASP A 189 12.65 20.97 3.93
CA ASP A 189 12.87 20.27 5.19
C ASP A 189 12.02 20.90 6.32
N LEU A 190 11.97 22.23 6.40
CA LEU A 190 11.26 22.94 7.45
C LEU A 190 9.73 22.88 7.28
N TYR A 191 9.22 22.89 6.04
CA TYR A 191 7.80 22.67 5.73
C TYR A 191 7.34 21.25 6.11
N LEU A 192 8.11 20.23 5.71
CA LEU A 192 7.79 18.83 6.01
C LEU A 192 7.91 18.51 7.50
N ASN A 193 8.93 19.04 8.18
CA ASN A 193 9.05 18.94 9.63
C ASN A 193 7.81 19.48 10.33
N ASN A 194 7.24 20.60 9.90
CA ASN A 194 6.01 21.12 10.50
C ASN A 194 4.77 20.28 10.21
N LEU A 195 4.62 19.70 9.01
CA LEU A 195 3.58 18.70 8.76
C LEU A 195 3.71 17.53 9.76
N ILE A 196 4.92 17.03 9.97
CA ILE A 196 5.22 15.91 10.86
C ILE A 196 4.94 16.26 12.34
N GLN A 197 5.41 17.43 12.81
CA GLN A 197 5.21 17.89 14.19
C GLN A 197 3.73 18.11 14.51
N MET A 198 2.92 18.53 13.53
CA MET A 198 1.47 18.67 13.71
C MET A 198 0.81 17.36 14.19
N SER A 199 1.35 16.19 13.82
CA SER A 199 0.87 14.87 14.27
C SER A 199 1.03 14.65 15.78
N LEU A 200 2.03 15.28 16.41
CA LEU A 200 2.21 15.31 17.85
C LEU A 200 1.40 16.44 18.51
N ILE A 201 1.42 17.64 17.92
CA ILE A 201 0.71 18.82 18.46
C ILE A 201 -0.79 18.55 18.55
N LEU A 202 -1.40 17.90 17.55
CA LEU A 202 -2.82 17.52 17.60
C LEU A 202 -3.20 16.65 18.82
N LYS A 203 -2.24 15.96 19.45
CA LYS A 203 -2.50 15.13 20.63
C LYS A 203 -2.78 15.96 21.89
N THR A 204 -2.31 17.21 21.98
CA THR A 204 -2.56 18.11 23.12
C THR A 204 -4.01 18.61 23.15
N TYR A 205 -4.64 18.68 21.98
CA TYR A 205 -6.05 19.07 21.82
C TYR A 205 -7.00 17.88 22.02
N LYS A 206 -8.25 18.17 22.42
CA LYS A 206 -9.32 17.16 22.53
C LYS A 206 -9.73 16.65 21.12
N PRO A 207 -10.26 15.42 20.99
CA PRO A 207 -10.63 14.86 19.68
C PRO A 207 -11.46 15.78 18.78
N GLU A 208 -12.43 16.48 19.36
CA GLU A 208 -13.33 17.43 18.72
C GLU A 208 -12.62 18.66 18.13
N ASP A 209 -11.59 19.18 18.81
CA ASP A 209 -10.85 20.38 18.41
C ASP A 209 -9.79 20.11 17.32
N ARG A 210 -9.41 18.85 17.13
CA ARG A 210 -8.29 18.46 16.25
C ARG A 210 -8.50 18.84 14.79
N LYS A 211 -9.67 18.53 14.22
CA LYS A 211 -9.94 18.82 12.80
C LYS A 211 -9.96 20.33 12.48
N PRO A 212 -10.63 21.19 13.28
CA PRO A 212 -10.50 22.64 13.14
C PRO A 212 -9.06 23.16 13.24
N LYS A 213 -8.27 22.68 14.22
CA LYS A 213 -6.86 23.08 14.36
C LYS A 213 -6.02 22.67 13.16
N LEU A 214 -6.18 21.44 12.66
CA LEU A 214 -5.52 20.95 11.46
C LEU A 214 -5.89 21.80 10.23
N LYS A 215 -7.17 22.16 10.05
CA LYS A 215 -7.59 23.02 8.94
C LYS A 215 -6.89 24.39 8.98
N ASN A 216 -6.85 25.06 10.14
CA ASN A 216 -6.18 26.36 10.29
C ASN A 216 -4.66 26.28 10.08
N PHE A 217 -4.04 25.13 10.40
CA PHE A 217 -2.64 24.86 10.05
C PHE A 217 -2.46 24.74 8.53
N ILE A 218 -3.33 23.97 7.84
CA ILE A 218 -3.30 23.81 6.38
C ILE A 218 -3.50 25.16 5.65
N THR A 219 -4.45 25.99 6.07
CA THR A 219 -4.67 27.32 5.47
C THR A 219 -3.41 28.19 5.55
N ARG A 220 -2.72 28.19 6.70
CA ARG A 220 -1.43 28.91 6.84
C ARG A 220 -0.33 28.27 5.98
N ALA A 221 -0.27 26.95 5.89
CA ALA A 221 0.70 26.24 5.04
C ALA A 221 0.53 26.58 3.55
N ASN A 222 -0.72 26.74 3.08
CA ASN A 222 -1.03 27.19 1.73
C ASN A 222 -0.60 28.65 1.50
N VAL A 223 -0.90 29.56 2.44
CA VAL A 223 -0.52 30.99 2.35
C VAL A 223 1.01 31.14 2.33
N ALA A 224 1.71 30.39 3.18
CA ALA A 224 3.17 30.39 3.23
C ALA A 224 3.78 29.90 1.90
N LEU A 225 3.28 28.78 1.37
CA LEU A 225 3.69 28.23 0.08
C LEU A 225 3.40 29.21 -1.08
N GLU A 226 2.24 29.87 -1.07
CA GLU A 226 1.89 30.87 -2.07
C GLU A 226 2.83 32.10 -2.02
N LYS A 227 3.16 32.60 -0.83
CA LYS A 227 4.14 33.70 -0.68
C LYS A 227 5.53 33.31 -1.18
N TYR A 228 6.01 32.13 -0.82
CA TYR A 228 7.31 31.62 -1.27
C TYR A 228 7.36 31.48 -2.80
N ARG A 229 6.30 30.93 -3.41
CA ARG A 229 6.11 30.88 -4.87
C ARG A 229 6.12 32.28 -5.51
N LEU A 230 5.45 33.26 -4.89
CA LEU A 230 5.38 34.63 -5.43
C LEU A 230 6.73 35.37 -5.34
N LYS A 231 7.55 35.07 -4.33
CA LYS A 231 8.92 35.64 -4.15
C LYS A 231 9.95 35.03 -5.10
N HIS A 232 9.68 33.82 -5.64
CA HIS A 232 10.62 33.04 -6.46
C HIS A 232 9.99 32.48 -7.74
N GLN A 233 9.21 33.29 -8.45
CA GLN A 233 8.51 32.88 -9.69
C GLN A 233 9.47 32.45 -10.80
N GLU A 234 10.67 33.04 -10.82
CA GLU A 234 11.76 32.74 -11.74
C GLU A 234 12.31 31.30 -11.61
N TYR A 235 12.03 30.63 -10.50
CA TYR A 235 12.45 29.25 -10.23
C TYR A 235 11.24 28.32 -10.13
N TYR A 236 10.99 27.55 -11.19
CA TYR A 236 9.84 26.64 -11.29
C TYR A 236 9.73 25.64 -10.10
N PHE A 237 10.86 25.18 -9.54
CA PHE A 237 10.88 24.27 -8.39
C PHE A 237 10.53 24.97 -7.07
N CYS A 238 10.78 26.28 -6.92
CA CYS A 238 10.36 27.06 -5.76
C CYS A 238 8.83 27.29 -5.70
N GLN A 239 8.08 26.92 -6.74
CA GLN A 239 6.64 27.13 -6.79
C GLN A 239 5.82 26.04 -6.04
N GLY A 240 6.50 25.09 -5.40
CA GLY A 240 5.90 24.02 -4.59
C GLY A 240 6.94 23.27 -3.75
N ILE A 241 6.50 22.29 -2.96
CA ILE A 241 7.39 21.43 -2.15
C ILE A 241 7.59 20.09 -2.85
N THR A 242 8.84 19.74 -3.18
CA THR A 242 9.14 18.47 -3.83
C THR A 242 9.04 17.33 -2.83
N VAL A 243 8.11 16.39 -3.08
CA VAL A 243 7.95 15.13 -2.36
C VAL A 243 8.12 14.01 -3.38
N PRO A 244 9.03 13.04 -3.18
CA PRO A 244 9.39 12.03 -4.16
C PRO A 244 8.35 10.91 -4.22
N PHE A 245 7.12 11.27 -4.60
CA PHE A 245 6.08 10.27 -4.74
C PHE A 245 6.37 9.34 -5.92
N THR A 246 6.02 8.07 -5.78
CA THR A 246 6.19 7.09 -6.85
C THR A 246 5.29 7.40 -8.06
N MET A 247 5.75 6.95 -9.23
CA MET A 247 4.97 7.02 -10.46
C MET A 247 3.70 6.20 -10.31
N SER A 248 2.59 6.69 -10.89
CA SER A 248 1.32 5.98 -10.85
C SER A 248 1.47 4.58 -11.43
N LYS A 249 1.16 3.55 -10.65
CA LYS A 249 1.22 2.14 -11.09
C LYS A 249 0.15 1.79 -12.13
N ASP A 250 -0.82 2.69 -12.35
CA ASP A 250 -1.89 2.55 -13.34
C ASP A 250 -1.47 3.15 -14.71
N GLN A 251 -1.04 2.25 -15.60
CA GLN A 251 -0.97 2.33 -17.08
C GLN A 251 -0.01 3.36 -17.76
N ASP A 252 0.99 2.79 -18.45
CA ASP A 252 1.62 3.19 -19.74
C ASP A 252 2.16 4.62 -19.95
N VAL A 253 2.14 5.53 -18.97
CA VAL A 253 2.82 6.83 -19.07
C VAL A 253 3.59 7.16 -17.80
N ALA A 254 4.91 7.31 -17.92
CA ALA A 254 5.78 7.81 -16.86
C ALA A 254 5.50 9.31 -16.62
N VAL A 255 4.52 9.61 -15.77
CA VAL A 255 4.10 10.98 -15.44
C VAL A 255 4.62 11.36 -14.06
N HIS A 256 5.72 12.10 -14.02
CA HIS A 256 6.28 12.64 -12.79
C HIS A 256 5.33 13.67 -12.18
N SER A 257 4.94 13.50 -10.91
CA SER A 257 3.97 14.38 -10.23
C SER A 257 4.37 14.55 -8.77
N ASN A 258 5.49 15.24 -8.58
CA ASN A 258 6.28 15.23 -7.36
C ASN A 258 6.36 16.62 -6.69
N LEU A 259 5.91 17.68 -7.37
CA LEU A 259 5.85 19.02 -6.79
C LEU A 259 4.48 19.25 -6.14
N VAL A 260 4.40 19.27 -4.81
CA VAL A 260 3.20 19.64 -4.05
C VAL A 260 2.99 21.15 -4.15
N VAL A 261 1.92 21.57 -4.82
CA VAL A 261 1.62 22.98 -5.12
C VAL A 261 0.47 23.57 -4.30
N ARG A 262 -0.30 22.71 -3.60
CA ARG A 262 -1.38 23.10 -2.68
C ARG A 262 -1.81 21.92 -1.81
N ILE A 263 -2.35 22.20 -0.63
CA ILE A 263 -3.07 21.24 0.21
C ILE A 263 -4.56 21.61 0.25
N ILE A 264 -5.46 20.66 0.07
CA ILE A 264 -6.91 20.91 0.02
C ILE A 264 -7.49 21.04 1.44
N GLU A 265 -7.78 22.28 1.86
CA GLU A 265 -8.24 22.63 3.22
C GLU A 265 -9.54 21.95 3.68
N GLY A 266 -10.43 21.57 2.75
CA GLY A 266 -11.64 20.83 3.06
C GLY A 266 -11.39 19.34 3.35
N GLU A 267 -10.33 18.78 2.78
CA GLU A 267 -10.07 17.33 2.69
C GLU A 267 -9.06 16.87 3.74
N CYS A 268 -9.41 17.04 5.02
CA CYS A 268 -8.59 16.58 6.14
C CYS A 268 -9.38 15.77 7.18
N SER A 269 -8.70 14.80 7.82
CA SER A 269 -9.23 14.00 8.92
C SER A 269 -8.14 13.58 9.90
N CYS A 270 -8.47 13.45 11.18
CA CYS A 270 -7.52 13.07 12.23
C CYS A 270 -7.80 11.64 12.72
N PHE A 271 -6.76 10.80 12.81
CA PHE A 271 -6.86 9.43 13.31
C PHE A 271 -6.46 9.38 14.80
N ASN A 272 -7.32 8.78 15.62
CA ASN A 272 -7.09 8.74 17.07
C ASN A 272 -6.27 7.51 17.46
N THR A 273 -5.03 7.72 17.91
CA THR A 273 -4.20 6.65 18.51
C THR A 273 -3.86 6.95 19.97
N LYS A 274 -3.28 5.96 20.67
CA LYS A 274 -2.93 6.08 22.10
C LYS A 274 -1.90 7.19 22.37
N LYS A 275 -0.82 7.29 21.56
CA LYS A 275 0.32 8.20 21.82
C LYS A 275 0.34 9.50 20.99
N ARG A 276 -0.28 9.51 19.81
CA ARG A 276 -0.15 10.58 18.78
C ARG A 276 -1.41 10.68 17.92
N VAL A 277 -1.43 11.60 16.96
CA VAL A 277 -2.56 11.77 16.02
C VAL A 277 -2.02 11.81 14.59
N PRO A 278 -1.91 10.65 13.91
CA PRO A 278 -1.77 10.64 12.46
C PRO A 278 -2.94 11.37 11.82
N TYR A 279 -2.75 11.98 10.66
CA TYR A 279 -3.84 12.69 9.98
C TYR A 279 -3.76 12.54 8.46
N ARG A 280 -4.93 12.52 7.81
CA ARG A 280 -5.08 12.55 6.35
C ARG A 280 -5.13 13.99 5.87
N ILE A 281 -4.45 14.26 4.76
CA ILE A 281 -4.66 15.44 3.91
C ILE A 281 -4.72 15.00 2.44
N VAL A 282 -5.24 15.87 1.58
CA VAL A 282 -5.14 15.72 0.12
C VAL A 282 -4.22 16.80 -0.42
N VAL A 283 -3.24 16.42 -1.24
CA VAL A 283 -2.30 17.35 -1.87
C VAL A 283 -2.49 17.40 -3.39
N GLU A 284 -2.40 18.60 -3.96
CA GLU A 284 -2.29 18.82 -5.40
C GLU A 284 -0.82 18.69 -5.80
N THR A 285 -0.54 17.86 -6.80
CA THR A 285 0.81 17.61 -7.33
C THR A 285 0.86 17.80 -8.83
N ILE A 286 2.01 18.26 -9.33
CA ILE A 286 2.35 18.39 -10.75
C ILE A 286 3.84 18.04 -10.98
N ASP A 287 4.24 17.92 -12.24
CA ASP A 287 5.64 17.97 -12.67
C ASP A 287 6.17 19.41 -12.52
N PRO A 288 7.27 19.63 -11.79
CA PRO A 288 7.90 20.94 -11.73
C PRO A 288 8.32 21.49 -13.12
N HIS A 289 8.59 20.64 -14.12
CA HIS A 289 8.98 21.08 -15.46
C HIS A 289 7.85 21.70 -16.27
N GLU A 290 6.57 21.34 -16.06
CA GLU A 290 5.45 21.98 -16.79
C GLU A 290 5.35 23.48 -16.47
N LEU A 291 5.75 23.90 -15.26
CA LEU A 291 5.76 25.31 -14.83
C LEU A 291 6.74 26.19 -15.61
N LYS A 292 7.67 25.61 -16.38
CA LYS A 292 8.53 26.35 -17.32
C LYS A 292 7.72 27.01 -18.45
N TYR A 293 6.59 26.42 -18.83
CA TYR A 293 5.82 26.78 -20.04
C TYR A 293 4.33 27.04 -19.77
N LYS A 294 3.79 26.54 -18.65
CA LYS A 294 2.42 26.74 -18.19
C LYS A 294 2.42 27.49 -16.85
N GLN A 295 1.40 28.31 -16.61
CA GLN A 295 1.25 29.08 -15.37
C GLN A 295 -0.12 28.79 -14.74
N PRO A 296 -0.24 28.72 -13.40
CA PRO A 296 -1.52 28.49 -12.75
C PRO A 296 -2.56 29.55 -13.16
N LYS A 297 -3.81 29.12 -13.40
CA LYS A 297 -4.89 30.06 -13.72
C LYS A 297 -5.15 30.98 -12.52
N LYS A 298 -5.31 32.28 -12.78
CA LYS A 298 -5.77 33.23 -11.76
C LYS A 298 -7.19 32.89 -11.35
N THR A 299 -7.38 32.51 -10.08
CA THR A 299 -8.67 32.20 -9.48
C THR A 299 -9.47 33.47 -9.18
N ALA A 300 -10.74 33.50 -9.62
CA ALA A 300 -11.65 34.61 -9.29
C ALA A 300 -11.93 34.73 -7.78
N ASN A 301 -11.82 33.62 -7.05
CA ASN A 301 -11.95 33.56 -5.59
C ASN A 301 -10.65 33.84 -4.82
N ASN A 302 -9.73 34.65 -5.38
CA ASN A 302 -8.68 35.26 -4.58
C ASN A 302 -9.25 36.40 -3.70
N SER A 303 -10.19 36.08 -2.80
CA SER A 303 -10.64 36.99 -1.74
C SER A 303 -9.51 37.35 -0.76
N ILE A 304 -8.41 36.57 -0.77
CA ILE A 304 -7.16 36.90 -0.08
C ILE A 304 -6.44 38.10 -0.77
N THR A 305 -6.58 38.33 -2.07
CA THR A 305 -5.85 39.40 -2.79
C THR A 305 -6.58 40.75 -2.86
N ASN A 306 -7.79 40.88 -2.31
CA ASN A 306 -8.51 42.17 -2.32
C ASN A 306 -8.24 43.07 -1.12
N ASN A 307 -7.53 42.59 -0.10
CA ASN A 307 -6.98 43.47 0.93
C ASN A 307 -5.63 44.04 0.48
N ARG A 308 -5.54 45.37 0.41
CA ARG A 308 -4.32 46.17 0.17
C ARG A 308 -3.26 46.05 1.28
N SER A 309 -3.28 44.98 2.07
CA SER A 309 -2.40 44.73 3.22
C SER A 309 -1.30 43.70 2.97
N ILE A 310 -1.21 43.10 1.78
CA ILE A 310 -0.08 42.20 1.43
C ILE A 310 1.19 42.99 1.09
N ALA A 311 1.08 44.27 0.74
CA ALA A 311 2.23 45.12 0.38
C ALA A 311 3.08 45.61 1.59
N ASN A 312 2.57 45.47 2.82
CA ASN A 312 3.20 45.97 4.05
C ASN A 312 3.31 44.85 5.12
N LEU A 313 3.68 43.64 4.72
CA LEU A 313 3.98 42.55 5.66
C LEU A 313 5.43 42.11 5.43
N ASP A 314 6.18 42.05 6.54
CA ASP A 314 7.64 41.96 6.55
C ASP A 314 8.21 40.67 5.92
N ASP A 315 9.52 40.68 5.70
CA ASP A 315 10.25 39.69 4.88
C ASP A 315 10.27 38.26 5.49
N ASP A 316 9.88 38.14 6.77
CA ASP A 316 10.01 36.94 7.63
C ASP A 316 8.93 35.87 7.40
N THR A 317 7.92 36.12 6.56
CA THR A 317 6.64 35.39 6.64
C THR A 317 6.64 33.89 6.31
N MET A 318 7.70 33.33 5.73
CA MET A 318 7.89 31.88 5.67
C MET A 318 8.38 31.37 7.03
N GLU A 319 9.38 32.01 7.64
CA GLU A 319 9.85 31.68 8.99
C GLU A 319 8.76 31.89 10.06
N ASP A 320 7.88 32.89 9.91
CA ASP A 320 6.69 33.06 10.77
C ASP A 320 5.75 31.85 10.73
N PHE A 321 5.40 31.36 9.53
CA PHE A 321 4.62 30.12 9.41
C PHE A 321 5.36 28.95 10.08
N LEU A 322 6.69 28.97 10.02
CA LEU A 322 7.53 27.90 10.54
C LEU A 322 7.76 27.97 12.06
N GLN A 323 7.58 29.13 12.69
CA GLN A 323 7.74 29.36 14.13
C GLN A 323 6.41 29.54 14.89
N ALA A 324 5.34 30.04 14.27
CA ALA A 324 4.12 30.48 14.98
C ALA A 324 3.39 29.40 15.79
N ASP A 325 3.39 28.13 15.35
CA ASP A 325 2.84 27.01 16.14
C ASP A 325 3.84 26.41 17.13
N LEU A 326 5.15 26.62 16.91
CA LEU A 326 6.21 26.18 17.80
C LEU A 326 6.42 27.15 18.97
N ASN A 327 5.96 28.40 18.87
CA ASN A 327 6.08 29.43 19.92
C ASN A 327 5.07 29.27 21.08
N GLN A 328 4.33 28.17 21.16
CA GLN A 328 3.81 27.68 22.44
C GLN A 328 5.00 27.21 23.31
N PRO A 329 4.92 27.21 24.66
CA PRO A 329 6.06 26.91 25.56
C PRO A 329 6.66 25.49 25.47
N ASN A 330 6.28 24.71 24.45
CA ASN A 330 6.56 23.29 24.31
C ASN A 330 7.48 22.93 23.13
N LYS A 331 8.06 23.84 22.32
CA LYS A 331 8.98 23.44 21.21
C LYS A 331 10.08 22.48 21.69
N GLN A 332 10.85 22.90 22.70
CA GLN A 332 11.89 22.07 23.30
C GLN A 332 11.33 20.81 23.98
N GLU A 333 10.09 20.83 24.47
CA GLU A 333 9.44 19.66 25.07
C GLU A 333 8.94 18.66 24.02
N ILE A 334 8.54 19.14 22.84
CA ILE A 334 8.09 18.35 21.69
C ILE A 334 9.30 17.76 20.97
N GLU A 335 10.38 18.53 20.79
CA GLU A 335 11.68 18.05 20.30
C GLU A 335 12.26 17.00 21.27
N LYS A 336 12.27 17.28 22.59
CA LYS A 336 12.61 16.27 23.59
C LYS A 336 11.68 15.05 23.56
N LYS A 337 10.38 15.21 23.31
CA LYS A 337 9.44 14.07 23.17
C LYS A 337 9.66 13.28 21.89
N MET A 338 10.02 13.91 20.77
CA MET A 338 10.47 13.22 19.54
C MET A 338 11.72 12.41 19.83
N GLU A 339 12.74 13.04 20.43
CA GLU A 339 13.98 12.37 20.84
C GLU A 339 13.73 11.26 21.86
N GLU A 340 12.89 11.45 22.87
CA GLU A 340 12.51 10.44 23.86
C GLU A 340 11.72 9.31 23.23
N LEU A 341 10.81 9.58 22.29
CA LEU A 341 10.06 8.53 21.58
C LEU A 341 10.95 7.71 20.63
N ALA A 342 12.08 8.27 20.18
CA ALA A 342 13.14 7.56 19.49
C ALA A 342 14.08 6.81 20.46
N LYS A 343 14.54 7.47 21.54
CA LYS A 343 15.51 6.95 22.52
C LYS A 343 14.91 5.88 23.45
N ASN A 344 13.67 6.04 23.92
CA ASN A 344 12.99 5.10 24.82
C ASN A 344 12.58 3.79 24.14
N ARG A 345 12.73 3.67 22.81
CA ARG A 345 12.66 2.37 22.11
C ARG A 345 13.96 1.57 22.23
N ASN A 346 15.08 2.21 22.58
CA ASN A 346 16.44 1.65 22.51
C ASN A 346 17.11 1.35 23.87
N LYS A 347 16.45 1.58 25.02
CA LYS A 347 17.03 1.30 26.34
C LYS A 347 16.08 0.60 27.32
N LYS A 348 16.60 -0.53 27.85
CA LYS A 348 16.36 -1.28 29.10
C LYS A 348 15.32 -0.82 30.14
N GLU A 349 15.00 0.47 30.28
CA GLU A 349 14.19 1.02 31.38
C GLU A 349 12.71 0.64 31.34
N TYR A 350 12.19 0.12 30.22
CA TYR A 350 10.83 -0.44 30.19
C TYR A 350 10.64 -1.62 31.17
N SER A 351 11.74 -2.31 31.54
CA SER A 351 11.77 -3.34 32.60
C SER A 351 11.68 -2.73 34.00
N ASP A 352 12.30 -1.57 34.23
CA ASP A 352 12.47 -1.00 35.58
C ASP A 352 11.37 0.01 35.93
N LEU A 353 10.85 0.76 34.95
CA LEU A 353 9.59 1.50 35.11
C LEU A 353 8.41 0.55 35.41
N MET A 354 8.42 -0.67 34.89
CA MET A 354 7.45 -1.72 35.24
C MET A 354 7.62 -2.30 36.65
N LYS A 355 8.73 -2.02 37.36
CA LYS A 355 8.86 -2.30 38.80
C LYS A 355 8.24 -1.17 39.62
N ILE A 356 8.30 0.07 39.14
CA ILE A 356 7.76 1.26 39.82
C ILE A 356 6.24 1.39 39.61
N THR A 357 5.69 1.02 38.44
CA THR A 357 4.24 1.07 38.18
C THR A 357 3.42 -0.04 38.87
N GLN A 358 4.04 -0.99 39.59
CA GLN A 358 3.31 -2.04 40.32
C GLN A 358 2.45 -1.52 41.51
N LYS A 359 2.52 -0.22 41.84
CA LYS A 359 1.71 0.42 42.90
C LYS A 359 0.79 1.54 42.39
N LYS A 360 -0.16 1.21 41.51
CA LYS A 360 -1.63 1.49 41.65
C LYS A 360 -2.39 0.89 40.46
N GLU A 361 -3.66 0.55 40.66
CA GLU A 361 -4.44 -0.44 39.85
C GLU A 361 -4.41 -0.26 38.32
N PRO A 362 -4.42 -1.38 37.56
CA PRO A 362 -5.71 -1.98 37.19
C PRO A 362 -5.77 -3.50 37.48
N LYS A 363 -6.16 -3.91 38.70
CA LYS A 363 -6.21 -5.33 39.10
C LYS A 363 -7.59 -5.99 38.97
N LYS A 364 -8.69 -5.23 38.83
CA LYS A 364 -10.06 -5.79 38.79
C LYS A 364 -10.34 -6.63 37.53
N GLY A 365 -10.18 -6.06 36.33
CA GLY A 365 -10.44 -6.78 35.07
C GLY A 365 -9.57 -8.03 34.88
N MET A 366 -8.27 -7.93 35.16
CA MET A 366 -7.31 -9.04 34.98
C MET A 366 -7.55 -10.19 35.97
N LYS A 367 -7.98 -9.90 37.21
CA LYS A 367 -8.33 -10.93 38.21
C LYS A 367 -9.67 -11.60 37.88
N MET A 368 -10.65 -10.83 37.40
CA MET A 368 -11.93 -11.36 36.93
C MET A 368 -11.75 -12.26 35.70
N PHE A 369 -10.94 -11.84 34.72
CA PHE A 369 -10.57 -12.63 33.55
C PHE A 369 -9.86 -13.94 33.92
N LYS A 370 -8.86 -13.90 34.83
CA LYS A 370 -8.20 -15.12 35.32
C LYS A 370 -9.17 -16.07 36.04
N ASN A 371 -10.08 -15.54 36.87
CA ASN A 371 -11.07 -16.37 37.56
C ASN A 371 -12.07 -17.03 36.59
N ILE A 372 -12.53 -16.30 35.56
CA ILE A 372 -13.39 -16.85 34.50
C ILE A 372 -12.63 -17.92 33.70
N MET A 373 -11.38 -17.68 33.33
CA MET A 373 -10.57 -18.66 32.61
C MET A 373 -10.34 -19.94 33.42
N SER A 374 -10.08 -19.84 34.73
CA SER A 374 -9.99 -21.02 35.61
C SER A 374 -11.32 -21.79 35.69
N ALA A 375 -12.46 -21.09 35.80
CA ALA A 375 -13.77 -21.72 35.86
C ALA A 375 -14.15 -22.44 34.53
N VAL A 376 -13.82 -21.84 33.38
CA VAL A 376 -14.03 -22.45 32.06
C VAL A 376 -13.09 -23.65 31.82
N TYR A 377 -11.90 -23.64 32.40
CA TYR A 377 -10.94 -24.76 32.31
C TYR A 377 -11.35 -25.96 33.18
N LEU A 378 -11.96 -25.70 34.35
CA LEU A 378 -12.49 -26.75 35.24
C LEU A 378 -13.78 -27.37 34.69
N THR A 379 -14.75 -26.55 34.25
CA THR A 379 -16.03 -27.03 33.70
C THR A 379 -15.90 -27.82 32.39
N LYS A 380 -14.79 -27.70 31.65
CA LYS A 380 -14.47 -28.59 30.51
C LYS A 380 -13.77 -29.89 30.90
N LYS A 381 -13.22 -30.00 32.12
CA LYS A 381 -12.58 -31.24 32.61
C LYS A 381 -13.56 -32.14 33.36
N GLU A 382 -14.59 -31.57 33.98
CA GLU A 382 -15.61 -32.29 34.77
C GLU A 382 -16.84 -32.74 33.94
N LYS A 383 -16.77 -32.64 32.61
CA LYS A 383 -17.81 -33.16 31.67
C LYS A 383 -17.24 -34.12 30.62
N ALA A 384 -16.13 -34.79 30.94
CA ALA A 384 -15.47 -35.75 30.06
C ALA A 384 -15.61 -37.22 30.55
N THR A 385 -16.58 -37.48 31.44
CA THR A 385 -16.91 -38.80 31.96
C THR A 385 -18.41 -38.89 32.23
N GLU A 386 -19.17 -39.35 31.23
CA GLU A 386 -20.29 -40.32 31.31
C GLU A 386 -21.18 -40.25 30.05
N ASN A 387 -21.38 -41.42 29.42
CA ASN A 387 -22.35 -41.77 28.37
C ASN A 387 -22.35 -40.96 27.06
N GLU A 388 -21.35 -41.19 26.20
CA GLU A 388 -21.40 -40.81 24.77
C GLU A 388 -22.15 -41.82 23.87
N GLN A 389 -22.47 -43.03 24.34
CA GLN A 389 -23.06 -44.09 23.48
C GLN A 389 -24.59 -43.99 23.28
N ASP A 390 -25.35 -43.43 24.23
CA ASP A 390 -26.82 -43.38 24.12
C ASP A 390 -27.34 -42.20 23.28
N GLN A 391 -26.58 -41.10 23.18
CA GLN A 391 -27.00 -39.92 22.41
C GLN A 391 -26.76 -40.07 20.90
N GLU A 392 -25.76 -40.86 20.50
CA GLU A 392 -25.44 -41.08 19.09
C GLU A 392 -26.52 -41.94 18.39
N LEU A 393 -27.09 -42.92 19.10
CA LEU A 393 -28.16 -43.78 18.58
C LEU A 393 -29.46 -43.00 18.31
N ILE A 394 -29.85 -42.11 19.23
CA ILE A 394 -31.06 -41.27 19.11
C ILE A 394 -30.89 -40.26 17.95
N LEU A 395 -29.70 -39.69 17.79
CA LEU A 395 -29.40 -38.76 16.71
C LEU A 395 -29.40 -39.47 15.34
N GLN A 396 -28.89 -40.69 15.24
CA GLN A 396 -28.94 -41.49 14.01
C GLN A 396 -30.39 -41.88 13.64
N GLU A 397 -31.25 -42.26 14.58
CA GLU A 397 -32.68 -42.49 14.30
C GLU A 397 -33.41 -41.23 13.80
N GLN A 398 -33.10 -40.05 14.35
CA GLN A 398 -33.71 -38.79 13.92
C GLN A 398 -33.16 -38.32 12.56
N ILE A 399 -31.89 -38.56 12.25
CA ILE A 399 -31.32 -38.31 10.92
C ILE A 399 -31.95 -39.24 9.88
N MET A 400 -32.13 -40.53 10.18
CA MET A 400 -32.76 -41.50 9.27
C MET A 400 -34.25 -41.19 9.01
N LYS A 401 -35.01 -40.76 10.03
CA LYS A 401 -36.42 -40.33 9.84
C LYS A 401 -36.54 -39.06 9.00
N ASN A 402 -35.59 -38.12 9.09
CA ASN A 402 -35.59 -36.91 8.27
C ASN A 402 -35.08 -37.15 6.83
N LEU A 403 -34.20 -38.13 6.61
CA LEU A 403 -33.69 -38.49 5.27
C LEU A 403 -34.71 -39.18 4.35
N GLN A 404 -35.85 -39.65 4.87
CA GLN A 404 -36.92 -40.22 4.04
C GLN A 404 -37.96 -39.20 3.54
N PHE A 405 -37.92 -37.94 3.99
CA PHE A 405 -38.91 -36.91 3.61
C PHE A 405 -38.43 -35.89 2.56
N GLN A 406 -37.22 -36.04 2.00
CA GLN A 406 -36.69 -35.23 0.89
C GLN A 406 -36.25 -36.08 -0.31
N LYS A 407 -37.15 -36.97 -0.78
CA LYS A 407 -36.94 -37.76 -2.02
C LYS A 407 -38.06 -37.67 -3.05
N GLN A 408 -38.90 -36.63 -2.96
CA GLN A 408 -39.76 -36.20 -4.07
C GLN A 408 -39.66 -34.68 -4.21
N PHE A 409 -39.72 -34.20 -5.47
CA PHE A 409 -39.44 -32.83 -5.91
C PHE A 409 -37.96 -32.39 -5.95
N THR A 410 -37.25 -32.93 -6.93
CA THR A 410 -36.26 -32.16 -7.70
C THR A 410 -36.53 -32.29 -9.20
N ASN A 411 -36.22 -31.22 -9.92
CA ASN A 411 -35.70 -31.16 -11.29
C ASN A 411 -36.46 -31.88 -12.42
N ALA A 412 -37.29 -31.10 -13.11
CA ALA A 412 -37.47 -31.20 -14.55
C ALA A 412 -37.60 -29.80 -15.18
N ILE A 413 -38.46 -28.96 -14.58
CA ILE A 413 -38.82 -27.64 -15.12
C ILE A 413 -37.68 -26.62 -15.00
N GLU A 414 -36.89 -26.63 -13.92
CA GLU A 414 -35.82 -25.64 -13.72
C GLU A 414 -34.58 -25.95 -14.56
N GLU A 415 -34.23 -27.23 -14.70
CA GLU A 415 -33.17 -27.72 -15.61
C GLU A 415 -33.49 -27.31 -17.07
N GLU A 416 -34.72 -27.55 -17.53
CA GLU A 416 -35.17 -27.18 -18.88
C GLU A 416 -35.17 -25.65 -19.10
N LYS A 417 -35.55 -24.88 -18.07
CA LYS A 417 -35.56 -23.41 -18.10
C LYS A 417 -34.15 -22.83 -18.11
N PHE A 418 -33.22 -23.43 -17.36
CA PHE A 418 -31.80 -23.09 -17.38
C PHE A 418 -31.18 -23.40 -18.75
N GLN A 419 -31.42 -24.59 -19.32
CA GLN A 419 -30.92 -24.97 -20.65
C GLN A 419 -31.50 -24.09 -21.76
N LYS A 420 -32.81 -23.77 -21.75
CA LYS A 420 -33.43 -22.83 -22.70
C LYS A 420 -32.88 -21.41 -22.58
N ASN A 421 -32.59 -20.95 -21.36
CA ASN A 421 -31.96 -19.64 -21.14
C ASN A 421 -30.50 -19.63 -21.60
N ARG A 422 -29.72 -20.68 -21.33
CA ARG A 422 -28.34 -20.85 -21.80
C ARG A 422 -28.24 -20.93 -23.32
N GLN A 423 -29.16 -21.65 -23.97
CA GLN A 423 -29.26 -21.67 -25.43
C GLN A 423 -29.62 -20.28 -26.00
N ARG A 424 -30.58 -19.56 -25.42
CA ARG A 424 -30.89 -18.16 -25.80
C ARG A 424 -29.71 -17.21 -25.60
N PHE A 425 -28.95 -17.39 -24.52
CA PHE A 425 -27.75 -16.61 -24.23
C PHE A 425 -26.65 -16.85 -25.28
N ASN A 426 -26.34 -18.11 -25.58
CA ASN A 426 -25.32 -18.49 -26.57
C ASN A 426 -25.71 -18.14 -28.02
N ILE A 427 -27.01 -18.05 -28.34
CA ILE A 427 -27.50 -17.55 -29.64
C ILE A 427 -27.24 -16.03 -29.80
N LEU A 428 -27.32 -15.27 -28.70
CA LEU A 428 -27.09 -13.82 -28.70
C LEU A 428 -25.59 -13.47 -28.57
N PHE A 429 -24.85 -14.29 -27.83
CA PHE A 429 -23.42 -14.13 -27.55
C PHE A 429 -22.69 -15.47 -27.71
N PRO A 430 -22.30 -15.87 -28.94
CA PRO A 430 -21.46 -17.05 -29.12
C PRO A 430 -20.10 -16.84 -28.45
N GLU A 431 -19.57 -17.90 -27.85
CA GLU A 431 -18.28 -17.91 -27.16
C GLU A 431 -17.16 -17.40 -28.09
N LYS A 432 -16.35 -16.47 -27.58
CA LYS A 432 -15.24 -15.89 -28.36
C LYS A 432 -14.05 -16.85 -28.38
N THR A 433 -13.78 -17.43 -29.53
CA THR A 433 -12.41 -17.81 -29.89
C THR A 433 -11.54 -16.56 -30.02
N ASN A 434 -10.30 -16.62 -29.51
CA ASN A 434 -9.36 -15.50 -29.44
C ASN A 434 -9.06 -14.85 -30.80
N GLU A 435 -9.55 -13.62 -31.04
CA GLU A 435 -8.95 -12.68 -32.00
C GLU A 435 -9.09 -11.21 -31.53
N ARG A 436 -8.16 -10.37 -32.01
CA ARG A 436 -7.79 -9.05 -31.47
C ARG A 436 -8.88 -7.97 -31.57
N THR A 437 -8.64 -6.90 -30.82
CA THR A 437 -9.43 -5.66 -30.72
C THR A 437 -9.74 -5.01 -32.07
N GLN A 438 -11.02 -5.04 -32.47
CA GLN A 438 -11.59 -4.11 -33.43
C GLN A 438 -12.96 -3.61 -32.95
N SER A 439 -13.26 -2.34 -33.25
CA SER A 439 -14.50 -1.63 -32.93
C SER A 439 -15.76 -2.47 -33.15
N CYS A 440 -16.77 -2.32 -32.30
CA CYS A 440 -18.04 -3.05 -32.42
C CYS A 440 -18.93 -2.54 -33.59
N ILE A 441 -18.61 -1.38 -34.17
CA ILE A 441 -19.46 -0.69 -35.17
C ILE A 441 -19.49 -1.41 -36.53
N PRO A 442 -18.38 -1.92 -37.10
CA PRO A 442 -18.43 -2.66 -38.38
C PRO A 442 -19.14 -4.01 -38.28
N LYS A 443 -19.11 -4.68 -37.12
CA LYS A 443 -19.72 -6.02 -36.95
C LYS A 443 -21.25 -5.99 -37.07
N LEU A 444 -21.91 -4.92 -36.61
CA LEU A 444 -23.34 -4.66 -36.83
C LEU A 444 -23.72 -4.57 -38.32
N ASN A 445 -22.84 -4.06 -39.19
CA ASN A 445 -23.08 -3.96 -40.62
C ASN A 445 -22.85 -5.27 -41.40
N SER A 446 -22.19 -6.27 -40.81
CA SER A 446 -21.91 -7.54 -41.49
C SER A 446 -23.13 -8.48 -41.53
N LYS A 447 -23.84 -8.65 -40.40
CA LYS A 447 -25.05 -9.50 -40.32
C LYS A 447 -26.21 -8.98 -41.19
N TYR A 448 -26.30 -7.68 -41.44
CA TYR A 448 -27.34 -7.11 -42.32
C TYR A 448 -27.15 -7.39 -43.82
N ARG A 449 -25.99 -7.91 -44.27
CA ARG A 449 -25.78 -8.26 -45.68
C ARG A 449 -26.41 -9.59 -46.11
N GLN A 450 -26.75 -10.47 -45.16
CA GLN A 450 -27.27 -11.81 -45.48
C GLN A 450 -28.79 -11.81 -45.79
N GLN A 451 -29.50 -10.71 -45.56
CA GLN A 451 -30.93 -10.57 -45.89
C GLN A 451 -31.17 -9.71 -47.14
N GLY A 452 -30.67 -10.17 -48.29
CA GLY A 452 -31.25 -9.95 -49.63
C GLY A 452 -31.37 -8.54 -50.22
N GLN A 453 -31.26 -7.44 -49.46
CA GLN A 453 -31.47 -6.08 -49.97
C GLN A 453 -30.16 -5.30 -50.11
N ARG A 454 -29.71 -5.13 -51.36
CA ARG A 454 -28.72 -4.09 -51.72
C ARG A 454 -29.34 -2.71 -51.51
N LYS A 455 -29.22 -2.12 -50.31
CA LYS A 455 -29.56 -0.71 -50.06
C LYS A 455 -28.43 0.04 -49.37
N ASP A 456 -27.99 1.07 -50.12
CA ASP A 456 -27.17 2.23 -49.77
C ASP A 456 -26.27 2.17 -48.51
N LYS A 457 -24.96 2.13 -48.76
CA LYS A 457 -23.87 2.14 -47.75
C LYS A 457 -23.91 3.38 -46.83
N ASN A 458 -24.65 4.43 -47.21
CA ASN A 458 -24.78 5.69 -46.47
C ASN A 458 -26.14 5.88 -45.76
N TYR A 459 -27.03 4.88 -45.73
CA TYR A 459 -28.39 5.01 -45.17
C TYR A 459 -28.41 5.60 -43.75
N TRP A 460 -27.60 5.08 -42.83
CA TRP A 460 -27.49 5.60 -41.46
C TRP A 460 -26.93 7.02 -41.39
N LEU A 461 -25.98 7.37 -42.27
CA LEU A 461 -25.41 8.73 -42.33
C LEU A 461 -26.40 9.74 -42.90
N ARG A 462 -27.31 9.30 -43.79
CA ARG A 462 -28.38 10.12 -44.36
C ARG A 462 -29.51 10.34 -43.35
N LEU A 463 -29.99 9.28 -42.68
CA LEU A 463 -30.90 9.35 -41.53
C LEU A 463 -30.39 10.29 -40.43
N TYR A 464 -29.11 10.20 -40.07
CA TYR A 464 -28.50 11.09 -39.09
C TYR A 464 -28.47 12.56 -39.55
N LYS A 465 -28.29 12.83 -40.85
CA LYS A 465 -28.28 14.20 -41.40
C LYS A 465 -29.66 14.78 -41.67
N GLU A 466 -30.64 13.94 -41.97
CA GLU A 466 -32.02 14.34 -42.27
C GLU A 466 -32.82 14.59 -40.97
N ASN A 467 -32.72 13.70 -39.97
CA ASN A 467 -33.53 13.83 -38.75
C ASN A 467 -32.95 14.78 -37.69
N PHE A 468 -31.63 15.05 -37.67
CA PHE A 468 -31.01 15.90 -36.63
C PHE A 468 -30.81 17.38 -37.01
N LYS A 469 -31.24 17.83 -38.20
CA LYS A 469 -31.05 19.23 -38.61
C LYS A 469 -31.85 20.22 -37.73
N ASN A 470 -33.10 19.88 -37.41
CA ASN A 470 -34.08 20.77 -36.75
C ASN A 470 -34.62 20.14 -35.45
N GLY A 471 -33.94 20.35 -34.31
CA GLY A 471 -34.54 20.06 -32.99
C GLY A 471 -33.55 19.83 -31.84
N PHE A 472 -32.53 19.00 -32.02
CA PHE A 472 -31.63 18.62 -30.93
C PHE A 472 -30.70 19.76 -30.49
N ARG A 473 -30.85 20.23 -29.24
CA ARG A 473 -30.02 21.31 -28.67
C ARG A 473 -28.58 20.89 -28.30
N HIS A 474 -28.29 19.58 -28.24
CA HIS A 474 -26.98 19.05 -27.85
C HIS A 474 -26.00 18.87 -29.04
N LYS A 475 -25.77 19.90 -29.85
CA LYS A 475 -25.01 19.76 -31.12
C LYS A 475 -23.51 19.45 -30.99
N HIS A 476 -22.87 19.56 -29.83
CA HIS A 476 -21.40 19.41 -29.67
C HIS A 476 -20.91 18.71 -28.40
N LYS A 477 -21.73 17.89 -27.71
CA LYS A 477 -21.28 17.10 -26.55
C LYS A 477 -21.41 15.60 -26.81
N SER A 478 -20.37 14.83 -26.52
CA SER A 478 -20.43 13.37 -26.45
C SER A 478 -21.43 12.94 -25.37
N ILE A 479 -22.11 11.80 -25.53
CA ILE A 479 -23.02 11.26 -24.50
C ILE A 479 -22.29 11.10 -23.16
N LYS A 480 -20.98 10.77 -23.18
CA LYS A 480 -20.14 10.70 -21.97
C LYS A 480 -19.98 12.06 -21.27
N GLN A 481 -20.06 13.17 -21.99
CA GLN A 481 -19.95 14.55 -21.47
C GLN A 481 -21.30 15.14 -21.00
N LEU A 482 -22.40 14.39 -21.11
CA LEU A 482 -23.68 14.74 -20.49
C LEU A 482 -23.70 14.26 -19.03
N THR A 483 -24.33 15.02 -18.14
CA THR A 483 -24.64 14.60 -16.76
C THR A 483 -25.62 13.43 -16.77
N ALA A 484 -25.77 12.69 -15.66
CA ALA A 484 -26.75 11.59 -15.57
C ALA A 484 -28.17 12.03 -15.98
N LEU A 485 -28.62 13.18 -15.48
CA LEU A 485 -29.90 13.80 -15.86
C LEU A 485 -29.94 14.16 -17.36
N GLY A 486 -28.85 14.69 -17.91
CA GLY A 486 -28.72 14.98 -19.34
C GLY A 486 -28.73 13.72 -20.22
N ARG A 487 -28.20 12.59 -19.74
CA ARG A 487 -28.26 11.29 -20.42
C ARG A 487 -29.66 10.67 -20.35
N VAL A 488 -30.32 10.73 -19.19
CA VAL A 488 -31.73 10.36 -19.00
C VAL A 488 -32.61 11.14 -19.98
N ARG A 489 -32.50 12.47 -20.00
CA ARG A 489 -33.23 13.36 -20.91
C ARG A 489 -32.93 13.06 -22.38
N PHE A 490 -31.64 12.90 -22.73
CA PHE A 490 -31.23 12.52 -24.08
C PHE A 490 -31.87 11.20 -24.52
N PHE A 491 -31.90 10.17 -23.66
CA PHE A 491 -32.53 8.88 -23.97
C PHE A 491 -34.06 8.96 -24.04
N LYS A 492 -34.72 9.76 -23.19
CA LYS A 492 -36.17 10.05 -23.29
C LYS A 492 -36.53 10.74 -24.60
N GLU A 493 -35.76 11.77 -24.98
CA GLU A 493 -35.90 12.41 -26.30
C GLU A 493 -35.62 11.40 -27.42
N LEU A 494 -34.58 10.55 -27.32
CA LEU A 494 -34.27 9.52 -28.31
C LEU A 494 -35.39 8.47 -28.46
N LEU A 495 -36.05 8.07 -27.35
CA LEU A 495 -37.20 7.17 -27.35
C LEU A 495 -38.40 7.79 -28.08
N LEU A 496 -38.66 9.08 -27.88
CA LEU A 496 -39.71 9.82 -28.59
C LEU A 496 -39.43 9.94 -30.10
N PHE A 497 -38.16 10.17 -30.49
CA PHE A 497 -37.78 10.31 -31.91
C PHE A 497 -37.59 8.96 -32.64
N CYS A 498 -37.34 7.86 -31.93
CA CYS A 498 -37.05 6.53 -32.52
C CYS A 498 -38.01 5.41 -32.03
N PRO A 499 -39.35 5.55 -32.17
CA PRO A 499 -40.31 4.60 -31.60
C PRO A 499 -40.18 3.17 -32.15
N LYS A 500 -39.72 3.01 -33.41
CA LYS A 500 -39.46 1.67 -34.00
C LYS A 500 -38.31 0.89 -33.34
N GLN A 501 -37.55 1.53 -32.44
CA GLN A 501 -36.40 0.95 -31.75
C GLN A 501 -36.60 0.97 -30.22
N GLU A 502 -37.82 1.27 -29.76
CA GLU A 502 -38.16 1.48 -28.36
C GLU A 502 -37.75 0.31 -27.45
N GLU A 503 -37.95 -0.95 -27.87
CA GLU A 503 -37.47 -2.12 -27.10
C GLU A 503 -35.96 -2.11 -26.87
N VAL A 504 -35.18 -1.82 -27.91
CA VAL A 504 -33.71 -1.85 -27.85
C VAL A 504 -33.21 -0.67 -27.02
N LEU A 505 -33.81 0.50 -27.20
CA LEU A 505 -33.50 1.70 -26.41
C LEU A 505 -33.89 1.52 -24.94
N LYS A 506 -35.03 0.90 -24.62
CA LYS A 506 -35.41 0.52 -23.24
C LYS A 506 -34.45 -0.50 -22.63
N LYS A 507 -34.02 -1.51 -23.39
CA LYS A 507 -33.00 -2.49 -22.93
C LYS A 507 -31.66 -1.80 -22.63
N ILE A 508 -31.23 -0.85 -23.46
CA ILE A 508 -30.03 -0.04 -23.21
C ILE A 508 -30.25 0.89 -21.99
N TYR A 509 -31.43 1.49 -21.85
CA TYR A 509 -31.77 2.39 -20.74
C TYR A 509 -31.69 1.70 -19.37
N VAL A 510 -32.25 0.48 -19.28
CA VAL A 510 -32.17 -0.36 -18.08
C VAL A 510 -30.76 -0.91 -17.85
N HIS A 511 -30.04 -1.30 -18.91
CA HIS A 511 -28.64 -1.74 -18.79
C HIS A 511 -27.70 -0.62 -18.31
N LEU A 512 -27.98 0.63 -18.68
CA LEU A 512 -27.31 1.82 -18.17
C LEU A 512 -27.89 2.32 -16.82
N GLN A 513 -28.81 1.56 -16.21
CA GLN A 513 -29.45 1.83 -14.93
C GLN A 513 -30.20 3.17 -14.83
N TYR A 514 -30.59 3.77 -15.97
CA TYR A 514 -31.27 5.07 -15.98
C TYR A 514 -32.68 5.01 -15.39
N ASP A 515 -33.35 3.85 -15.42
CA ASP A 515 -34.63 3.64 -14.74
C ASP A 515 -34.50 3.66 -13.20
N LEU A 516 -33.36 3.22 -12.66
CA LEU A 516 -33.04 3.31 -11.23
C LEU A 516 -32.73 4.75 -10.82
N ILE A 517 -32.15 5.55 -11.71
CA ILE A 517 -31.92 6.98 -11.48
C ILE A 517 -33.26 7.73 -11.43
N GLU A 518 -34.19 7.44 -12.34
CA GLU A 518 -35.53 8.07 -12.33
C GLU A 518 -36.34 7.73 -11.10
N LYS A 519 -36.42 6.44 -10.72
CA LYS A 519 -37.11 6.02 -9.49
C LYS A 519 -36.53 6.70 -8.24
N LYS A 520 -35.22 7.02 -8.22
CA LYS A 520 -34.59 7.79 -7.13
C LYS A 520 -34.93 9.29 -7.18
N LEU A 521 -35.05 9.88 -8.37
CA LEU A 521 -35.48 11.28 -8.56
C LEU A 521 -36.94 11.50 -8.15
N GLU A 522 -37.84 10.63 -8.60
CA GLU A 522 -39.27 10.66 -8.28
C GLU A 522 -39.51 10.53 -6.77
N LYS A 523 -38.83 9.57 -6.12
CA LYS A 523 -38.92 9.32 -4.67
C LYS A 523 -38.45 10.52 -3.82
N ASN A 524 -37.57 11.35 -4.37
CA ASN A 524 -37.04 12.56 -3.72
C ASN A 524 -37.81 13.85 -4.11
N LYS A 525 -38.90 13.77 -4.89
CA LYS A 525 -39.65 14.93 -5.42
C LYS A 525 -38.77 15.94 -6.17
N VAL A 526 -37.73 15.48 -6.85
CA VAL A 526 -36.84 16.35 -7.63
C VAL A 526 -37.49 16.65 -8.98
N ASP A 527 -37.82 17.92 -9.24
CA ASP A 527 -38.35 18.33 -10.54
C ASP A 527 -37.26 18.27 -11.62
N ILE A 528 -37.54 17.50 -12.67
CA ILE A 528 -36.62 17.18 -13.77
C ILE A 528 -36.34 18.40 -14.67
N HIS A 529 -37.07 19.50 -14.46
CA HIS A 529 -37.03 20.71 -15.28
C HIS A 529 -36.15 21.85 -14.75
N GLN A 530 -35.52 21.72 -13.57
CA GLN A 530 -34.58 22.74 -13.06
C GLN A 530 -33.12 22.39 -13.34
N ASP A 531 -32.45 23.21 -14.15
CA ASP A 531 -31.02 23.11 -14.44
C ASP A 531 -30.19 23.54 -13.22
N GLY A 532 -29.80 22.59 -12.35
CA GLY A 532 -28.83 22.87 -11.28
C GLY A 532 -28.91 22.00 -10.03
N ILE A 533 -28.82 20.67 -10.15
CA ILE A 533 -28.75 19.77 -8.99
C ILE A 533 -27.58 18.80 -9.15
N GLU A 534 -26.57 18.95 -8.30
CA GLU A 534 -25.50 17.97 -8.11
C GLU A 534 -26.03 16.77 -7.33
N LEU A 535 -26.16 15.62 -8.02
CA LEU A 535 -26.39 14.34 -7.37
C LEU A 535 -25.06 13.77 -6.92
N HIS A 536 -24.67 14.03 -5.67
CA HIS A 536 -23.66 13.21 -4.99
C HIS A 536 -24.22 11.78 -4.89
N SER A 537 -23.80 10.89 -5.81
CA SER A 537 -24.15 9.48 -5.76
C SER A 537 -23.41 8.81 -4.62
N LYS A 538 -24.00 8.81 -3.43
CA LYS A 538 -23.45 8.08 -2.28
C LYS A 538 -23.39 6.58 -2.62
N PHE A 539 -22.18 6.05 -2.78
CA PHE A 539 -21.93 4.65 -3.12
C PHE A 539 -21.70 3.86 -1.82
N GLY A 540 -22.79 3.27 -1.30
CA GLY A 540 -22.74 2.44 -0.11
C GLY A 540 -22.13 3.15 1.13
N PRO A 541 -21.32 2.46 1.94
CA PRO A 541 -20.68 3.05 3.12
C PRO A 541 -19.54 4.02 2.85
N TRP A 542 -19.01 4.11 1.62
CA TRP A 542 -17.85 4.94 1.30
C TRP A 542 -18.19 6.42 1.03
N ASP A 543 -19.48 6.76 1.16
CA ASP A 543 -20.03 8.08 0.88
C ASP A 543 -19.77 8.48 -0.60
N GLU A 544 -18.98 9.51 -0.89
CA GLU A 544 -18.62 9.88 -2.28
C GLU A 544 -17.32 9.17 -2.71
N LEU A 545 -17.32 8.54 -3.89
CA LEU A 545 -16.13 7.85 -4.40
C LEU A 545 -14.99 8.85 -4.67
N TRP A 546 -13.77 8.39 -4.46
CA TRP A 546 -12.57 9.21 -4.59
C TRP A 546 -12.37 9.75 -6.00
N GLU A 547 -12.73 9.00 -7.04
CA GLU A 547 -12.65 9.46 -8.44
C GLU A 547 -13.56 10.68 -8.68
N ASP A 548 -14.83 10.60 -8.27
CA ASP A 548 -15.79 11.72 -8.37
C ASP A 548 -15.32 12.93 -7.55
N ARG A 549 -14.91 12.69 -6.29
CA ARG A 549 -14.38 13.72 -5.38
C ARG A 549 -13.16 14.42 -5.96
N ALA A 550 -12.24 13.65 -6.53
CA ALA A 550 -11.03 14.15 -7.16
C ALA A 550 -11.34 14.94 -8.44
N GLU A 551 -12.35 14.54 -9.22
CA GLU A 551 -12.77 15.32 -10.40
C GLU A 551 -13.39 16.66 -10.00
N MET A 552 -14.22 16.71 -8.94
CA MET A 552 -14.74 17.96 -8.39
C MET A 552 -13.62 18.91 -7.97
N ILE A 553 -12.69 18.43 -7.13
CA ILE A 553 -11.54 19.22 -6.67
C ILE A 553 -10.69 19.68 -7.87
N LYS A 554 -10.47 18.82 -8.86
CA LYS A 554 -9.74 19.16 -10.09
C LYS A 554 -10.43 20.28 -10.86
N ARG A 555 -11.76 20.27 -11.03
CA ARG A 555 -12.49 21.32 -11.76
C ARG A 555 -12.34 22.72 -11.12
N GLU A 556 -12.23 22.78 -9.80
CA GLU A 556 -11.98 24.03 -9.06
C GLU A 556 -10.49 24.45 -9.01
N SER A 557 -9.58 23.55 -9.38
CA SER A 557 -8.14 23.79 -9.25
C SER A 557 -7.58 24.79 -10.26
N PRO A 558 -6.71 25.73 -9.84
CA PRO A 558 -5.95 26.58 -10.78
C PRO A 558 -4.95 25.76 -11.62
N TYR A 559 -4.55 24.57 -11.14
CA TYR A 559 -3.60 23.66 -11.78
C TYR A 559 -4.25 22.57 -12.65
N GLN A 560 -5.57 22.57 -12.80
CA GLN A 560 -6.33 21.51 -13.50
C GLN A 560 -5.91 21.21 -14.95
N HIS A 561 -5.20 22.15 -15.57
CA HIS A 561 -4.80 22.16 -16.97
C HIS A 561 -3.36 21.67 -17.20
N PHE A 562 -2.65 21.34 -16.12
CA PHE A 562 -1.37 20.62 -16.16
C PHE A 562 -1.66 19.15 -16.47
N GLU A 563 -0.89 18.55 -17.37
CA GLU A 563 -1.09 17.16 -17.83
C GLU A 563 -0.72 16.16 -16.72
N THR A 564 0.31 16.54 -15.94
CA THR A 564 0.81 15.82 -14.78
C THR A 564 -0.02 16.04 -13.52
N TYR A 565 -1.05 16.89 -13.53
CA TYR A 565 -1.88 17.16 -12.35
C TYR A 565 -2.43 15.86 -11.74
N ARG A 566 -2.07 15.58 -10.49
CA ARG A 566 -2.62 14.48 -9.66
C ARG A 566 -3.01 14.99 -8.28
N LEU A 567 -4.11 14.46 -7.76
CA LEU A 567 -4.49 14.59 -6.35
C LEU A 567 -3.99 13.33 -5.61
N LYS A 568 -3.12 13.51 -4.62
CA LYS A 568 -2.63 12.40 -3.78
C LYS A 568 -3.21 12.51 -2.37
N PRO A 569 -4.07 11.58 -1.92
CA PRO A 569 -4.51 11.52 -0.53
C PRO A 569 -3.42 10.82 0.29
N ILE A 570 -2.92 11.48 1.33
CA ILE A 570 -1.79 11.00 2.14
C ILE A 570 -2.09 11.04 3.63
N ILE A 571 -1.45 10.15 4.39
CA ILE A 571 -1.40 10.16 5.86
C ILE A 571 -0.03 10.64 6.29
N VAL A 572 0.03 11.65 7.16
CA VAL A 572 1.26 12.06 7.84
C VAL A 572 1.34 11.38 9.21
N LYS A 573 2.43 10.66 9.49
CA LYS A 573 2.71 10.03 10.79
C LYS A 573 3.99 10.64 11.40
N GLY A 574 3.85 11.34 12.54
CA GLY A 574 4.97 11.81 13.36
C GLY A 574 5.13 10.99 14.65
N GLY A 575 6.36 10.67 15.04
CA GLY A 575 6.66 9.78 16.17
C GLY A 575 6.49 8.29 15.86
N ASP A 576 6.63 7.91 14.60
CA ASP A 576 6.60 6.53 14.10
C ASP A 576 7.78 6.22 13.18
N ASP A 577 8.45 5.11 13.45
CA ASP A 577 9.44 4.53 12.55
C ASP A 577 8.73 3.77 11.44
N LEU A 578 8.79 4.29 10.20
CA LEU A 578 8.18 3.67 9.02
C LEU A 578 9.17 2.86 8.18
N ARG A 579 10.45 2.77 8.59
CA ARG A 579 11.49 2.02 7.84
C ARG A 579 11.12 0.54 7.70
N GLN A 580 10.55 -0.03 8.76
CA GLN A 580 10.00 -1.38 8.77
C GLN A 580 8.75 -1.50 7.88
N GLU A 581 7.82 -0.54 7.94
CA GLU A 581 6.59 -0.58 7.14
C GLU A 581 6.91 -0.46 5.63
N LEU A 582 7.89 0.38 5.27
CA LEU A 582 8.45 0.53 3.91
C LEU A 582 9.03 -0.79 3.38
N MET A 583 9.94 -1.42 4.13
CA MET A 583 10.50 -2.73 3.76
C MET A 583 9.40 -3.78 3.58
N THR A 584 8.37 -3.75 4.43
CA THR A 584 7.20 -4.64 4.30
C THR A 584 6.44 -4.39 3.01
N MET A 585 6.19 -3.12 2.65
CA MET A 585 5.53 -2.76 1.38
C MET A 585 6.35 -3.18 0.15
N GLN A 586 7.69 -3.08 0.20
CA GLN A 586 8.55 -3.60 -0.88
C GLN A 586 8.34 -5.11 -1.06
N ILE A 587 8.38 -5.90 0.02
CA ILE A 587 8.18 -7.35 -0.06
C ILE A 587 6.77 -7.71 -0.51
N ILE A 588 5.74 -7.04 0.04
CA ILE A 588 4.33 -7.23 -0.34
C ILE A 588 4.11 -6.90 -1.81
N TYR A 589 4.78 -5.87 -2.35
CA TYR A 589 4.74 -5.54 -3.77
C TYR A 589 5.39 -6.64 -4.63
N LYS A 590 6.55 -7.20 -4.22
CA LYS A 590 7.17 -8.34 -4.92
C LYS A 590 6.29 -9.60 -4.90
N MET A 591 5.68 -9.92 -3.76
CA MET A 591 4.69 -11.02 -3.69
C MET A 591 3.49 -10.78 -4.62
N TYR A 592 3.00 -9.55 -4.72
CA TYR A 592 1.93 -9.20 -5.66
C TYR A 592 2.39 -9.32 -7.12
N GLN A 593 3.57 -8.82 -7.48
CA GLN A 593 4.14 -8.99 -8.83
C GLN A 593 4.28 -10.48 -9.21
N ALA A 594 4.70 -11.34 -8.27
CA ALA A 594 4.79 -12.78 -8.46
C ALA A 594 3.42 -13.44 -8.75
N PHE A 595 2.36 -13.01 -8.07
CA PHE A 595 1.01 -13.50 -8.37
C PHE A 595 0.53 -13.05 -9.75
N GLN A 596 0.78 -11.79 -10.13
CA GLN A 596 0.38 -11.24 -11.43
C GLN A 596 1.15 -11.88 -12.59
N SER A 597 2.46 -12.14 -12.45
CA SER A 597 3.27 -12.79 -13.48
C SER A 597 2.84 -14.23 -13.77
N HIS A 598 2.27 -14.90 -12.77
CA HIS A 598 1.69 -16.25 -12.88
C HIS A 598 0.21 -16.25 -13.33
N GLY A 599 -0.35 -15.09 -13.68
CA GLY A 599 -1.73 -14.98 -14.15
C GLY A 599 -2.78 -15.34 -13.08
N LEU A 600 -2.45 -15.15 -11.80
CA LEU A 600 -3.39 -15.39 -10.70
C LEU A 600 -4.25 -14.15 -10.45
N ASP A 601 -5.57 -14.33 -10.35
CA ASP A 601 -6.53 -13.27 -10.01
C ASP A 601 -6.46 -12.82 -8.53
N MET A 602 -5.27 -12.84 -7.94
CA MET A 602 -4.98 -12.51 -6.56
C MET A 602 -4.73 -11.01 -6.42
N TYR A 603 -5.30 -10.37 -5.39
CA TYR A 603 -5.24 -8.91 -5.23
C TYR A 603 -4.59 -8.47 -3.91
N VAL A 604 -3.71 -7.47 -4.02
CA VAL A 604 -3.04 -6.80 -2.91
C VAL A 604 -2.94 -5.31 -3.20
N LYS A 605 -3.33 -4.45 -2.25
CA LYS A 605 -3.05 -3.01 -2.33
C LYS A 605 -1.69 -2.73 -1.67
N ALA A 606 -0.64 -2.70 -2.48
CA ALA A 606 0.71 -2.29 -2.07
C ALA A 606 0.82 -0.76 -2.13
N TYR A 607 0.41 -0.11 -1.04
CA TYR A 607 0.35 1.35 -0.92
C TYR A 607 1.73 1.99 -0.72
N GLU A 608 1.87 3.25 -1.14
CA GLU A 608 3.15 3.97 -1.06
C GLU A 608 3.51 4.37 0.38
N ILE A 609 4.81 4.32 0.72
CA ILE A 609 5.37 4.81 1.99
C ILE A 609 6.64 5.58 1.68
N ILE A 610 6.77 6.78 2.25
CA ILE A 610 7.97 7.60 2.20
C ILE A 610 8.47 7.80 3.65
N VAL A 611 9.64 7.26 3.96
CA VAL A 611 10.37 7.61 5.19
C VAL A 611 10.93 9.02 5.06
N VAL A 612 10.78 9.84 6.11
CA VAL A 612 11.37 11.19 6.18
C VAL A 612 12.45 11.24 7.26
N SER A 613 12.26 10.50 8.36
CA SER A 613 13.30 10.26 9.37
C SER A 613 13.09 8.89 10.04
N ALA A 614 14.00 8.51 10.94
CA ALA A 614 13.86 7.33 11.80
C ALA A 614 12.63 7.37 12.73
N SER A 615 11.92 8.51 12.84
CA SER A 615 10.71 8.68 13.64
C SER A 615 9.54 9.36 12.90
N SER A 616 9.59 9.47 11.57
CA SER A 616 8.50 10.08 10.81
C SER A 616 8.43 9.66 9.34
N GLY A 617 7.23 9.79 8.77
CA GLY A 617 7.05 9.73 7.33
C GLY A 617 5.61 9.90 6.85
N ILE A 618 5.42 9.63 5.57
CA ILE A 618 4.19 9.85 4.81
C ILE A 618 3.76 8.51 4.21
N LEU A 619 2.46 8.24 4.16
CA LEU A 619 1.88 7.06 3.55
C LEU A 619 0.79 7.47 2.57
N GLU A 620 0.59 6.70 1.50
CA GLU A 620 -0.62 6.80 0.67
C GLU A 620 -1.85 6.42 1.51
N PHE A 621 -2.90 7.24 1.45
CA PHE A 621 -4.19 6.89 2.02
C PHE A 621 -4.96 6.00 1.06
N CYS A 622 -5.33 4.79 1.50
CA CYS A 622 -6.20 3.89 0.75
C CYS A 622 -7.62 4.47 0.64
N ALA A 623 -7.86 5.27 -0.39
CA ALA A 623 -9.17 5.84 -0.68
C ALA A 623 -10.20 4.75 -1.04
N ASP A 624 -11.49 5.09 -0.94
CA ASP A 624 -12.61 4.17 -1.13
C ASP A 624 -12.55 2.89 -0.27
N THR A 625 -12.01 3.01 0.95
CA THR A 625 -11.96 1.92 1.94
C THR A 625 -12.59 2.29 3.28
N ILE A 626 -13.08 1.29 4.01
CA ILE A 626 -13.59 1.42 5.38
C ILE A 626 -13.17 0.20 6.21
N SER A 627 -12.78 0.36 7.47
CA SER A 627 -12.43 -0.77 8.34
C SER A 627 -13.63 -1.68 8.59
N ILE A 628 -13.42 -2.99 8.75
CA ILE A 628 -14.51 -3.93 9.09
C ILE A 628 -15.22 -3.50 10.39
N ASP A 629 -14.47 -2.95 11.35
CA ASP A 629 -15.01 -2.32 12.55
C ASP A 629 -15.94 -1.13 12.25
N GLY A 630 -15.48 -0.18 11.42
CA GLY A 630 -16.29 0.97 10.98
C GLY A 630 -17.52 0.55 10.18
N LEU A 631 -17.40 -0.51 9.39
CA LEU A 631 -18.47 -1.09 8.59
C LEU A 631 -19.55 -1.73 9.49
N LYS A 632 -19.16 -2.57 10.46
CA LYS A 632 -20.07 -3.14 11.46
C LYS A 632 -20.76 -2.05 12.29
N LYS A 633 -20.06 -0.95 12.61
CA LYS A 633 -20.63 0.23 13.29
C LYS A 633 -21.60 1.03 12.41
N LYS A 634 -21.41 1.08 11.08
CA LYS A 634 -22.33 1.75 10.13
C LYS A 634 -23.59 0.90 9.83
N TYR A 635 -23.51 -0.42 9.98
CA TYR A 635 -24.63 -1.37 9.78
C TYR A 635 -24.98 -2.22 11.02
N PRO A 636 -25.37 -1.62 12.16
CA PRO A 636 -25.60 -2.34 13.42
C PRO A 636 -26.79 -3.33 13.38
N ALA A 637 -27.68 -3.21 12.38
CA ALA A 637 -28.80 -4.14 12.17
C ALA A 637 -28.37 -5.46 11.50
N CYS A 638 -27.22 -5.48 10.82
CA CYS A 638 -26.72 -6.68 10.14
C CYS A 638 -25.96 -7.57 11.12
N LYS A 639 -26.39 -8.83 11.26
CA LYS A 639 -25.84 -9.77 12.25
C LYS A 639 -24.50 -10.41 11.86
N SER A 640 -24.09 -10.33 10.59
CA SER A 640 -22.82 -10.86 10.11
C SER A 640 -22.35 -10.19 8.82
N LEU A 641 -21.06 -10.32 8.51
CA LEU A 641 -20.43 -9.74 7.31
C LEU A 641 -21.14 -10.09 5.99
N VAL A 642 -21.66 -11.30 5.83
CA VAL A 642 -22.41 -11.69 4.61
C VAL A 642 -23.72 -10.92 4.42
N HIS A 643 -24.41 -10.56 5.50
CA HIS A 643 -25.59 -9.69 5.42
C HIS A 643 -25.21 -8.27 5.00
N ILE A 644 -24.10 -7.76 5.56
CA ILE A 644 -23.53 -6.45 5.19
C ILE A 644 -23.17 -6.42 3.70
N TYR A 645 -22.50 -7.45 3.18
CA TYR A 645 -22.14 -7.53 1.76
C TYR A 645 -23.38 -7.58 0.85
N LYS A 646 -24.41 -8.36 1.20
CA LYS A 646 -25.66 -8.42 0.43
C LYS A 646 -26.40 -7.08 0.40
N GLU A 647 -26.45 -6.37 1.52
CA GLU A 647 -27.07 -5.04 1.64
C GLU A 647 -26.35 -3.97 0.78
N ILE A 648 -25.02 -4.01 0.76
CA ILE A 648 -24.17 -3.01 0.08
C ILE A 648 -24.07 -3.25 -1.42
N PHE A 649 -23.73 -4.48 -1.83
CA PHE A 649 -23.39 -4.78 -3.22
C PHE A 649 -24.60 -5.24 -4.04
N GLN A 650 -25.63 -5.79 -3.40
CA GLN A 650 -26.92 -6.15 -4.01
C GLN A 650 -26.76 -7.01 -5.29
N GLN A 651 -26.84 -6.41 -6.47
CA GLN A 651 -26.67 -7.10 -7.76
C GLN A 651 -25.21 -7.51 -8.02
N ASP A 652 -24.25 -6.75 -7.49
CA ASP A 652 -22.80 -7.00 -7.63
C ASP A 652 -22.26 -7.89 -6.49
N PHE A 653 -23.13 -8.46 -5.65
CA PHE A 653 -22.74 -9.26 -4.48
C PHE A 653 -21.81 -10.43 -4.83
N GLU A 654 -22.09 -11.16 -5.91
CA GLU A 654 -21.28 -12.32 -6.33
C GLU A 654 -19.88 -11.89 -6.80
N GLU A 655 -19.76 -10.74 -7.49
CA GLU A 655 -18.47 -10.20 -7.90
C GLU A 655 -17.68 -9.68 -6.69
N ALA A 656 -18.34 -8.99 -5.76
CA ALA A 656 -17.74 -8.55 -4.50
C ALA A 656 -17.29 -9.74 -3.63
N GLN A 657 -18.07 -10.82 -3.59
CA GLN A 657 -17.75 -12.08 -2.91
C GLN A 657 -16.52 -12.75 -3.54
N MET A 658 -16.41 -12.78 -4.87
CA MET A 658 -15.23 -13.30 -5.57
C MET A 658 -13.98 -12.46 -5.27
N ARG A 659 -14.10 -11.13 -5.34
CA ARG A 659 -13.06 -10.15 -5.02
C ARG A 659 -12.60 -10.21 -3.55
N PHE A 660 -13.51 -10.50 -2.62
CA PHE A 660 -13.20 -10.80 -1.23
C PHE A 660 -12.30 -12.04 -1.13
N ILE A 661 -12.63 -13.14 -1.80
CA ILE A 661 -11.85 -14.40 -1.76
C ILE A 661 -10.45 -14.20 -2.35
N GLN A 662 -10.35 -13.52 -3.50
CA GLN A 662 -9.10 -13.20 -4.19
C GLN A 662 -8.12 -12.41 -3.32
N SER A 663 -8.63 -11.39 -2.62
CA SER A 663 -7.82 -10.59 -1.68
C SER A 663 -7.54 -11.32 -0.37
N LEU A 664 -8.50 -12.09 0.16
CA LEU A 664 -8.32 -12.90 1.36
C LEU A 664 -7.23 -13.96 1.19
N ALA A 665 -7.17 -14.68 0.07
CA ALA A 665 -6.09 -15.63 -0.21
C ALA A 665 -4.72 -14.95 -0.22
N SER A 666 -4.64 -13.80 -0.91
CA SER A 666 -3.40 -13.02 -1.01
C SER A 666 -2.89 -12.56 0.36
N TYR A 667 -3.74 -11.90 1.16
CA TYR A 667 -3.36 -11.45 2.49
C TYR A 667 -3.19 -12.59 3.50
N SER A 668 -3.82 -13.76 3.30
CA SER A 668 -3.59 -14.96 4.14
C SER A 668 -2.16 -15.47 4.00
N ILE A 669 -1.68 -15.64 2.76
CA ILE A 669 -0.29 -16.04 2.48
C ILE A 669 0.69 -14.99 3.01
N ILE A 670 0.46 -13.71 2.71
CA ILE A 670 1.32 -12.60 3.16
C ILE A 670 1.39 -12.53 4.69
N SER A 671 0.26 -12.64 5.40
CA SER A 671 0.23 -12.66 6.87
C SER A 671 0.99 -13.84 7.45
N TYR A 672 0.92 -15.01 6.82
CA TYR A 672 1.68 -16.18 7.25
C TYR A 672 3.20 -16.01 7.04
N LEU A 673 3.63 -15.65 5.84
CA LEU A 673 5.05 -15.55 5.49
C LEU A 673 5.75 -14.45 6.31
N LEU A 674 5.16 -13.26 6.35
CA LEU A 674 5.69 -12.09 7.07
C LEU A 674 5.36 -12.08 8.57
N GLN A 675 4.64 -13.09 9.07
CA GLN A 675 4.20 -13.21 10.46
C GLN A 675 3.54 -11.92 10.98
N ILE A 676 2.62 -11.34 10.21
CA ILE A 676 1.97 -10.07 10.56
C ILE A 676 1.06 -10.26 11.78
N LYS A 677 1.24 -9.41 12.79
CA LYS A 677 0.50 -9.41 14.06
C LYS A 677 -0.46 -8.22 14.14
N ASP A 678 -1.20 -8.11 15.24
CA ASP A 678 -2.22 -7.07 15.48
C ASP A 678 -3.32 -7.08 14.37
N ARG A 679 -3.81 -8.27 14.00
CA ARG A 679 -4.76 -8.45 12.88
C ARG A 679 -6.21 -8.46 13.34
N HIS A 680 -6.70 -7.29 13.77
CA HIS A 680 -8.11 -7.07 14.15
C HIS A 680 -8.88 -6.30 13.08
N ASN A 681 -10.22 -6.25 13.21
CA ASN A 681 -11.15 -5.61 12.26
C ASN A 681 -10.97 -4.08 12.08
N GLY A 682 -10.05 -3.45 12.83
CA GLY A 682 -9.65 -2.05 12.63
C GLY A 682 -8.53 -1.90 11.60
N ASN A 683 -7.67 -2.91 11.48
CA ASN A 683 -6.50 -2.94 10.59
C ASN A 683 -6.77 -3.72 9.28
N ILE A 684 -8.00 -4.19 9.10
CA ILE A 684 -8.51 -4.83 7.89
C ILE A 684 -9.63 -3.95 7.34
N LEU A 685 -9.43 -3.41 6.15
CA LEU A 685 -10.36 -2.54 5.44
C LEU A 685 -11.08 -3.32 4.33
N ILE A 686 -12.27 -2.87 3.96
CA ILE A 686 -13.00 -3.31 2.77
C ILE A 686 -13.03 -2.16 1.76
N ASP A 687 -12.62 -2.41 0.51
CA ASP A 687 -12.71 -1.46 -0.60
C ASP A 687 -14.13 -1.41 -1.21
N SER A 688 -14.42 -0.35 -1.97
CA SER A 688 -15.69 -0.16 -2.70
C SER A 688 -16.01 -1.25 -3.74
N LYS A 689 -15.11 -2.21 -3.96
CA LYS A 689 -15.25 -3.33 -4.88
C LYS A 689 -15.43 -4.68 -4.15
N GLY A 690 -15.40 -4.70 -2.82
CA GLY A 690 -15.58 -5.91 -1.99
C GLY A 690 -14.28 -6.63 -1.59
N ARG A 691 -13.11 -6.03 -1.81
CA ARG A 691 -11.82 -6.63 -1.45
C ARG A 691 -11.41 -6.28 -0.04
N ILE A 692 -10.67 -7.16 0.61
CA ILE A 692 -9.95 -6.81 1.84
C ILE A 692 -8.63 -6.10 1.53
N VAL A 693 -8.26 -5.14 2.38
CA VAL A 693 -6.96 -4.45 2.36
C VAL A 693 -6.43 -4.41 3.79
N HIS A 694 -5.28 -5.04 4.04
CA HIS A 694 -4.60 -4.93 5.34
C HIS A 694 -3.78 -3.63 5.39
N ILE A 695 -3.80 -2.96 6.55
CA ILE A 695 -3.02 -1.76 6.84
C ILE A 695 -2.25 -1.89 8.16
N ASP A 696 -1.35 -0.95 8.44
CA ASP A 696 -0.57 -0.83 9.68
C ASP A 696 0.28 -2.08 9.97
N PHE A 697 1.43 -2.18 9.29
CA PHE A 697 2.38 -3.30 9.43
C PHE A 697 3.46 -2.99 10.48
N GLY A 698 3.09 -2.27 11.56
CA GLY A 698 3.98 -1.98 12.69
C GLY A 698 4.43 -3.21 13.49
N PHE A 699 3.71 -4.33 13.39
CA PHE A 699 4.04 -5.60 14.04
C PHE A 699 4.18 -6.74 13.03
N ILE A 700 5.43 -7.06 12.66
CA ILE A 700 5.80 -8.12 11.70
C ILE A 700 6.93 -8.98 12.24
N LEU A 701 7.20 -10.10 11.56
CA LEU A 701 8.30 -11.02 11.84
C LEU A 701 8.28 -11.44 13.33
N CYS A 702 9.17 -10.90 14.15
CA CYS A 702 9.29 -11.26 15.56
C CYS A 702 8.58 -10.28 16.53
N ILE A 703 8.08 -9.13 16.07
CA ILE A 703 7.42 -8.17 16.97
C ILE A 703 5.98 -8.60 17.22
N SER A 704 5.60 -8.74 18.49
CA SER A 704 4.22 -8.95 18.93
C SER A 704 3.76 -7.81 19.85
N PRO A 705 2.50 -7.32 19.72
CA PRO A 705 1.99 -6.26 20.57
C PRO A 705 1.98 -6.68 22.05
N GLY A 706 2.76 -5.97 22.87
CA GLY A 706 2.78 -6.14 24.33
C GLY A 706 3.50 -7.38 24.87
N ASN A 707 4.42 -8.00 24.11
CA ASN A 707 5.17 -9.22 24.48
C ASN A 707 4.29 -10.45 24.82
N LEU A 708 3.03 -10.45 24.41
CA LEU A 708 2.10 -11.56 24.63
C LEU A 708 1.87 -12.28 23.31
N ASN A 709 2.38 -13.52 23.21
CA ASN A 709 2.28 -14.37 22.01
C ASN A 709 0.87 -14.97 21.82
N PHE A 710 -0.16 -14.13 21.83
CA PHE A 710 -1.56 -14.53 21.61
C PHE A 710 -1.78 -15.01 20.16
N GLU A 711 -1.17 -14.36 19.18
CA GLU A 711 -1.38 -14.63 17.75
C GLU A 711 -0.39 -15.69 17.21
N LYS A 712 -0.64 -16.96 17.53
CA LYS A 712 -0.04 -18.12 16.85
C LYS A 712 -0.89 -18.68 15.70
N ALA A 713 -2.02 -18.06 15.37
CA ALA A 713 -2.77 -18.41 14.17
C ALA A 713 -1.96 -17.94 12.92
N PRO A 714 -1.90 -18.73 11.83
CA PRO A 714 -1.19 -18.34 10.60
C PRO A 714 -1.70 -17.04 10.00
N PHE A 715 -3.02 -16.89 9.95
CA PHE A 715 -3.75 -15.71 9.48
C PHE A 715 -5.16 -15.67 10.08
N LYS A 716 -5.91 -14.60 9.82
CA LYS A 716 -7.28 -14.41 10.30
C LYS A 716 -8.28 -15.03 9.32
N LEU A 717 -8.87 -16.16 9.71
CA LEU A 717 -9.99 -16.81 9.00
C LEU A 717 -11.13 -17.06 10.00
N THR A 718 -12.10 -16.13 10.08
CA THR A 718 -13.22 -16.23 11.02
C THR A 718 -14.40 -16.99 10.43
N GLN A 719 -15.34 -17.46 11.26
CA GLN A 719 -16.59 -18.05 10.77
C GLN A 719 -17.35 -17.10 9.83
N GLU A 720 -17.36 -15.79 10.07
CA GLU A 720 -18.00 -14.83 9.15
C GLU A 720 -17.37 -14.80 7.75
N TYR A 721 -16.06 -15.01 7.63
CA TYR A 721 -15.38 -15.07 6.34
C TYR A 721 -15.75 -16.36 5.62
N ILE A 722 -15.88 -17.47 6.35
CA ILE A 722 -16.33 -18.77 5.84
C ILE A 722 -17.81 -18.70 5.41
N ASP A 723 -18.66 -18.03 6.18
CA ASP A 723 -20.07 -17.80 5.84
C ASP A 723 -20.20 -16.92 4.59
N LEU A 724 -19.35 -15.89 4.45
CA LEU A 724 -19.24 -15.10 3.22
C LEU A 724 -18.68 -15.91 2.05
N MET A 725 -18.02 -17.04 2.28
CA MET A 725 -17.65 -18.02 1.25
C MET A 725 -18.70 -19.14 1.07
N ASN A 726 -19.94 -18.95 1.52
CA ASN A 726 -21.03 -19.95 1.47
C ASN A 726 -20.72 -21.27 2.23
N GLY A 727 -19.80 -21.25 3.21
CA GLY A 727 -19.47 -22.40 4.05
C GLY A 727 -18.31 -23.25 3.55
N ARG A 728 -17.85 -24.19 4.40
CA ARG A 728 -16.63 -25.01 4.19
C ARG A 728 -16.71 -26.00 3.02
N ASN A 729 -17.91 -26.35 2.59
CA ASN A 729 -18.16 -27.36 1.54
C ASN A 729 -18.56 -26.72 0.20
N SER A 730 -18.34 -25.41 0.03
CA SER A 730 -18.72 -24.68 -1.18
C SER A 730 -17.60 -24.66 -2.23
N ASP A 731 -17.98 -24.45 -3.49
CA ASP A 731 -17.04 -24.20 -4.59
C ASP A 731 -16.19 -22.95 -4.35
N LEU A 732 -16.73 -21.95 -3.63
CA LEU A 732 -16.03 -20.71 -3.28
C LEU A 732 -14.93 -20.94 -2.23
N PHE A 733 -15.16 -21.81 -1.25
CA PHE A 733 -14.15 -22.19 -0.28
C PHE A 733 -13.10 -23.11 -0.92
N LEU A 734 -13.50 -24.00 -1.83
CA LEU A 734 -12.56 -24.76 -2.67
C LEU A 734 -11.71 -23.83 -3.56
N TYR A 735 -12.31 -22.79 -4.15
CA TYR A 735 -11.57 -21.78 -4.89
C TYR A 735 -10.57 -21.02 -4.01
N TYR A 736 -10.94 -20.65 -2.78
CA TYR A 736 -10.01 -20.12 -1.79
C TYR A 736 -8.82 -21.07 -1.50
N LYS A 737 -9.09 -22.38 -1.27
CA LYS A 737 -8.02 -23.39 -1.10
C LYS A 737 -7.09 -23.46 -2.32
N ASN A 738 -7.65 -23.44 -3.53
CA ASN A 738 -6.90 -23.45 -4.78
C ASN A 738 -6.03 -22.20 -4.97
N LEU A 739 -6.53 -21.00 -4.61
CA LEU A 739 -5.72 -19.77 -4.61
C LEU A 739 -4.60 -19.81 -3.58
N MET A 740 -4.84 -20.37 -2.39
CA MET A 740 -3.80 -20.54 -1.37
C MET A 740 -2.65 -21.41 -1.90
N TYR A 741 -2.96 -22.59 -2.46
CA TYR A 741 -1.99 -23.47 -3.11
C TYR A 741 -1.23 -22.76 -4.24
N ARG A 742 -1.95 -22.18 -5.22
CA ARG A 742 -1.35 -21.52 -6.39
C ARG A 742 -0.49 -20.31 -6.02
N GLY A 743 -0.90 -19.54 -5.00
CA GLY A 743 -0.12 -18.42 -4.48
C GLY A 743 1.20 -18.87 -3.86
N PHE A 744 1.21 -19.94 -3.05
CA PHE A 744 2.47 -20.54 -2.57
C PHE A 744 3.33 -21.04 -3.74
N LYS A 745 2.71 -21.69 -4.74
CA LYS A 745 3.42 -22.20 -5.93
C LYS A 745 4.13 -21.09 -6.71
N ALA A 746 3.42 -19.98 -6.97
CA ALA A 746 3.99 -18.82 -7.65
C ALA A 746 5.18 -18.22 -6.89
N LEU A 747 5.14 -18.21 -5.54
CA LEU A 747 6.21 -17.65 -4.72
C LEU A 747 7.49 -18.50 -4.66
N GLN A 748 7.44 -19.81 -4.99
CA GLN A 748 8.65 -20.65 -5.03
C GLN A 748 9.74 -20.05 -5.95
N GLY A 749 9.36 -19.37 -7.05
CA GLY A 749 10.29 -18.73 -7.97
C GLY A 749 10.85 -17.36 -7.55
N TYR A 750 10.36 -16.77 -6.45
CA TYR A 750 10.71 -15.40 -6.02
C TYR A 750 11.36 -15.35 -4.62
N VAL A 751 11.66 -16.51 -4.02
CA VAL A 751 12.16 -16.56 -2.64
C VAL A 751 13.48 -15.82 -2.50
N ASP A 752 14.46 -16.00 -3.40
CA ASP A 752 15.75 -15.30 -3.33
C ASP A 752 15.60 -13.77 -3.40
N GLU A 753 14.69 -13.25 -4.22
CA GLU A 753 14.44 -11.80 -4.33
C GLU A 753 13.81 -11.23 -3.04
N ILE A 754 12.88 -11.97 -2.43
CA ILE A 754 12.24 -11.58 -1.17
C ILE A 754 13.23 -11.67 0.00
N ILE A 755 14.04 -12.75 0.04
CA ILE A 755 15.10 -12.97 1.04
C ILE A 755 16.15 -11.87 0.96
N MET A 756 16.61 -11.52 -0.24
CA MET A 756 17.59 -10.44 -0.48
C MET A 756 17.15 -9.11 0.17
N ILE A 757 15.89 -8.70 -0.03
CA ILE A 757 15.36 -7.44 0.52
C ILE A 757 15.48 -7.44 2.06
N ILE A 758 15.16 -8.56 2.70
CA ILE A 758 15.26 -8.72 4.15
C ILE A 758 16.72 -8.76 4.61
N GLU A 759 17.55 -9.56 3.94
CA GLU A 759 18.93 -9.82 4.30
C GLU A 759 19.80 -8.56 4.28
N ILE A 760 19.65 -7.73 3.24
CA ILE A 760 20.35 -6.45 3.14
C ILE A 760 19.97 -5.55 4.32
N MET A 761 18.67 -5.43 4.62
CA MET A 761 18.15 -4.54 5.67
C MET A 761 18.37 -5.07 7.09
N MET A 762 18.80 -6.32 7.24
CA MET A 762 19.10 -7.00 8.51
C MET A 762 20.55 -6.75 8.97
N GLN A 763 21.50 -6.49 8.07
CA GLN A 763 22.92 -6.31 8.41
C GLN A 763 23.16 -5.12 9.36
N ASP A 764 23.52 -5.40 10.61
CA ASP A 764 23.77 -4.39 11.66
C ASP A 764 22.57 -3.42 11.87
N SER A 765 21.36 -3.97 11.77
CA SER A 765 20.10 -3.23 11.83
C SER A 765 19.66 -2.86 13.24
N ASP A 766 18.97 -1.72 13.37
CA ASP A 766 18.33 -1.26 14.61
C ASP A 766 16.81 -1.51 14.63
N LEU A 767 16.25 -2.07 13.55
CA LEU A 767 14.82 -2.34 13.44
C LEU A 767 14.40 -3.47 14.41
N PRO A 768 13.40 -3.25 15.29
CA PRO A 768 13.02 -4.24 16.30
C PRO A 768 12.52 -5.58 15.74
N CYS A 769 12.12 -5.62 14.47
CA CYS A 769 11.68 -6.85 13.81
C CYS A 769 12.80 -7.89 13.64
N PHE A 770 14.07 -7.49 13.75
CA PHE A 770 15.23 -8.37 13.58
C PHE A 770 15.85 -8.92 14.87
N GLU A 771 15.47 -8.43 16.06
CA GLU A 771 16.13 -8.79 17.34
C GLU A 771 16.14 -10.31 17.63
N ARG A 772 15.19 -11.07 17.06
CA ARG A 772 15.07 -12.53 17.21
C ARG A 772 14.71 -13.24 15.90
N PHE A 773 15.02 -12.60 14.78
CA PHE A 773 14.60 -13.08 13.46
C PHE A 773 15.58 -14.12 12.93
N ASP A 774 15.06 -15.30 12.58
CA ASP A 774 15.79 -16.31 11.82
C ASP A 774 15.35 -16.27 10.36
N ILE A 775 16.27 -15.86 9.49
CA ILE A 775 16.06 -15.80 8.05
C ILE A 775 15.88 -17.19 7.41
N LYS A 776 16.41 -18.25 8.03
CA LYS A 776 16.19 -19.63 7.60
C LYS A 776 14.78 -20.08 7.93
N GLU A 777 14.30 -19.83 9.16
CA GLU A 777 12.90 -20.12 9.52
C GLU A 777 11.92 -19.35 8.62
N PHE A 778 12.28 -18.12 8.21
CA PHE A 778 11.51 -17.36 7.23
C PHE A 778 11.52 -18.01 5.83
N ARG A 779 12.70 -18.42 5.33
CA ARG A 779 12.85 -19.12 4.05
C ARG A 779 12.10 -20.45 4.02
N ASP A 780 12.21 -21.24 5.08
CA ASP A 780 11.53 -22.53 5.27
C ASP A 780 10.00 -22.43 5.17
N ARG A 781 9.39 -21.25 5.37
CA ARG A 781 7.94 -21.06 5.23
C ARG A 781 7.45 -21.04 3.78
N PHE A 782 8.33 -20.77 2.81
CA PHE A 782 7.99 -20.75 1.38
C PHE A 782 7.89 -22.14 0.76
N LYS A 783 8.52 -23.15 1.37
CA LYS A 783 8.52 -24.55 0.90
C LYS A 783 9.00 -24.67 -0.55
N GLU A 784 10.17 -24.11 -0.83
CA GLU A 784 10.80 -24.06 -2.16
C GLU A 784 10.89 -25.42 -2.86
N GLU A 785 11.34 -26.45 -2.15
CA GLU A 785 11.55 -27.80 -2.70
C GLU A 785 10.31 -28.69 -2.65
N ALA A 786 9.18 -28.21 -2.11
CA ALA A 786 7.98 -29.02 -1.97
C ALA A 786 7.32 -29.28 -3.34
N SER A 787 6.94 -30.54 -3.55
CA SER A 787 6.11 -30.94 -4.68
C SER A 787 4.71 -30.33 -4.61
N ASP A 788 3.99 -30.33 -5.73
CA ASP A 788 2.65 -29.75 -5.82
C ASP A 788 1.66 -30.39 -4.83
N GLU A 789 1.74 -31.71 -4.61
CA GLU A 789 0.94 -32.42 -3.59
C GLU A 789 1.27 -31.99 -2.16
N GLU A 790 2.57 -31.88 -1.83
CA GLU A 790 3.01 -31.47 -0.50
C GLU A 790 2.63 -30.02 -0.22
N LEU A 791 2.75 -29.15 -1.23
CA LEU A 791 2.41 -27.74 -1.13
C LEU A 791 0.90 -27.53 -1.01
N GLN A 792 0.09 -28.33 -1.70
CA GLN A 792 -1.37 -28.35 -1.51
C GLN A 792 -1.73 -28.79 -0.08
N ARG A 793 -1.22 -29.94 0.39
CA ARG A 793 -1.46 -30.44 1.76
C ARG A 793 -1.01 -29.43 2.83
N TYR A 794 0.09 -28.72 2.57
CA TYR A 794 0.60 -27.67 3.44
C TYR A 794 -0.32 -26.44 3.48
N ALA A 795 -0.79 -25.97 2.32
CA ALA A 795 -1.76 -24.87 2.23
C ALA A 795 -3.08 -25.23 2.95
N GLU A 796 -3.61 -26.43 2.73
CA GLU A 796 -4.80 -26.95 3.42
C GLU A 796 -4.60 -27.00 4.94
N LYS A 797 -3.47 -27.53 5.42
CA LYS A 797 -3.11 -27.56 6.85
C LYS A 797 -3.05 -26.17 7.49
N LEU A 798 -2.58 -25.15 6.76
CA LEU A 798 -2.56 -23.76 7.25
C LEU A 798 -3.97 -23.15 7.32
N ILE A 799 -4.86 -23.51 6.39
CA ILE A 799 -6.27 -23.11 6.40
C ILE A 799 -6.98 -23.76 7.58
N ASP A 800 -6.87 -25.07 7.74
CA ASP A 800 -7.53 -25.83 8.81
C ASP A 800 -7.05 -25.38 10.22
N TYR A 801 -5.79 -24.98 10.37
CA TYR A 801 -5.28 -24.43 11.64
C TYR A 801 -5.66 -22.94 11.87
N SER A 802 -6.02 -22.21 10.81
CA SER A 802 -6.52 -20.83 10.90
C SER A 802 -8.03 -20.76 11.10
N ASP A 803 -8.76 -21.77 10.63
CA ASP A 803 -10.22 -21.87 10.65
C ASP A 803 -10.80 -21.62 12.06
N ASN A 804 -11.51 -20.49 12.16
CA ASN A 804 -12.23 -20.04 13.35
C ASN A 804 -11.39 -20.12 14.63
N ASN A 805 -10.08 -19.87 14.52
CA ASN A 805 -9.12 -20.16 15.57
C ASN A 805 -9.46 -19.38 16.86
N TRP A 806 -9.60 -20.11 17.98
CA TRP A 806 -10.01 -19.54 19.26
C TRP A 806 -9.12 -18.39 19.75
N ARG A 807 -7.83 -18.36 19.38
CA ARG A 807 -6.91 -17.28 19.73
C ARG A 807 -7.23 -15.98 19.00
N THR A 808 -7.62 -16.07 17.73
CA THR A 808 -8.10 -14.94 16.93
C THR A 808 -9.36 -14.34 17.55
N ILE A 809 -10.33 -15.19 17.93
CA ILE A 809 -11.56 -14.77 18.62
C ILE A 809 -11.25 -14.10 19.97
N GLN A 810 -10.31 -14.65 20.76
CA GLN A 810 -9.88 -14.01 22.01
C GLN A 810 -9.20 -12.67 21.78
N TYR A 811 -8.41 -12.54 20.71
CA TYR A 811 -7.72 -11.31 20.35
C TYR A 811 -8.70 -10.20 19.96
N ASP A 812 -9.69 -10.51 19.12
CA ASP A 812 -10.76 -9.57 18.77
C ASP A 812 -11.58 -9.15 20.01
N ASN A 813 -11.84 -10.06 20.94
CA ASN A 813 -12.48 -9.72 22.22
C ASN A 813 -11.60 -8.83 23.12
N PHE A 814 -10.27 -9.03 23.14
CA PHE A 814 -9.33 -8.14 23.81
C PHE A 814 -9.33 -6.73 23.18
N GLN A 815 -9.35 -6.65 21.85
CA GLN A 815 -9.44 -5.40 21.09
C GLN A 815 -10.79 -4.69 21.32
N ARG A 816 -11.89 -5.44 21.44
CA ARG A 816 -13.20 -4.93 21.87
C ARG A 816 -13.16 -4.30 23.27
N MET A 817 -12.61 -5.02 24.24
CA MET A 817 -12.54 -4.54 25.63
C MET A 817 -11.59 -3.35 25.84
N THR A 818 -10.48 -3.28 25.08
CA THR A 818 -9.43 -2.27 25.31
C THR A 818 -9.49 -1.07 24.37
N ASN A 819 -10.00 -1.24 23.16
CA ASN A 819 -10.00 -0.23 22.10
C ASN A 819 -11.40 0.02 21.49
N GLY A 820 -12.44 -0.72 21.91
CA GLY A 820 -13.80 -0.54 21.39
C GLY A 820 -14.00 -1.04 19.96
N ILE A 821 -13.18 -2.00 19.51
CA ILE A 821 -13.19 -2.56 18.16
C ILE A 821 -14.14 -3.76 18.10
N MET A 822 -15.06 -3.77 17.14
CA MET A 822 -16.05 -4.83 16.99
C MET A 822 -15.40 -6.13 16.46
N PRO A 823 -15.59 -7.28 17.14
CA PRO A 823 -15.16 -8.60 16.65
C PRO A 823 -15.97 -9.00 15.42
#